data_AF-A0A9W6QQW7-F1
#
_entry.id   AF-A0A9W6QQW7-F1
#
_cell.length_a   1.000
_cell.length_b   1.000
_cell.length_c   1.000
_cell.angle_alpha   90.00
_cell.angle_beta   90.00
_cell.angle_gamma   90.00
#
_symmetry.space_group_name_H-M   'P 1'
#
loop_
_entity.id
_entity.type
_entity.pdbx_description
1 polymer ?
#
loop_
_entity_poly.entity_id
_entity_poly.type
_entity_poly.pdbx_seq_one_letter_code
_entity_poly.pdbx_strand_id
1 'polypeptide(L)'
;MVDGRRDQGIDAIAVSQSTLELFLIQAKWSTQGTAGVDSGAAHKIVDGFRQIESHDFGRFNERVKRKSEMIKSMLLDSRTRVILVFAVMGNEKIAPEVGEILESAKSEYNGYDPLLDYRTIGGTELLALVKDELNGPDISLVVRMSQWLRRHEPTDSFQGSVPAEEVADWYEKFKDRLFDQNVRNGLGSTSVNQAMITTLRYSPEMFWSRNNGITILCSQITPTYPAGSRRRPDQQVDLEISKASVVNGAQTVTAIHTAYQTAAEQVGDAEVSVRVIQIPEAGDEFATRITRSTNTQNHMERRDFIALDPRQAIIRDDFNLTLNKVYVFKRGGMEPASDVGCSVEHAATALACAHRNAELVARIKRNPDLLWEEGPTGAYTILFGNIPSATEIWRSVQLFRTVSDTLRQQSGKHESRASAVADHGDLLVAHIAFQLAGIDALDKNEEEWEFQIQAIRGQVGQILDWLVHEVDRLFTKTSFIGSTFSNIERCKQLTNAVMHCMTSGAPLPPMTEYQSSKANRPRARAAVQILLDADRIRDGATLDYVPSSDRERAAMKAWIGADPRRSKATWVLDRKAPLRWAADGQQYSPSRLVMHMWDLAGWTTAPVAIQGPKCWYLGVEGSLVELASQVQKEELD
;
A
#
# COMPACT_ATOMS: atom_id res chain seq x y z
N MET A 1 5.67 -31.27 -14.73
CA MET A 1 6.74 -31.22 -15.76
C MET A 1 7.37 -32.58 -15.97
N VAL A 2 7.65 -32.90 -17.24
CA VAL A 2 8.40 -34.08 -17.68
C VAL A 2 9.55 -33.74 -18.66
N ASP A 3 9.72 -32.46 -19.00
CA ASP A 3 10.80 -31.89 -19.82
C ASP A 3 12.17 -32.51 -19.52
N GLY A 4 12.91 -32.85 -20.58
CA GLY A 4 14.30 -33.29 -20.51
C GLY A 4 14.66 -34.22 -21.66
N ARG A 5 15.92 -34.66 -21.72
CA ARG A 5 16.37 -35.59 -22.77
C ARG A 5 15.43 -36.80 -22.88
N ARG A 6 14.97 -37.11 -24.10
CA ARG A 6 14.01 -38.18 -24.42
C ARG A 6 12.60 -37.99 -23.87
N ASP A 7 12.13 -36.75 -23.83
CA ASP A 7 10.72 -36.40 -23.57
C ASP A 7 9.80 -36.54 -24.81
N GLN A 8 10.39 -36.78 -25.98
CA GLN A 8 9.69 -36.85 -27.28
C GLN A 8 8.87 -35.58 -27.57
N GLY A 9 9.36 -34.41 -27.14
CA GLY A 9 8.69 -33.13 -27.40
C GLY A 9 7.52 -32.80 -26.48
N ILE A 10 7.32 -33.57 -25.41
CA ILE A 10 6.30 -33.32 -24.37
C ILE A 10 6.98 -32.77 -23.12
N ASP A 11 6.79 -31.49 -22.83
CA ASP A 11 7.43 -30.82 -21.68
C ASP A 11 6.64 -31.02 -20.38
N ALA A 12 5.31 -31.19 -20.49
CA ALA A 12 4.43 -31.49 -19.36
C ALA A 12 3.25 -32.39 -19.75
N ILE A 13 2.76 -33.16 -18.77
CA ILE A 13 1.58 -34.01 -18.89
C ILE A 13 0.66 -33.68 -17.71
N ALA A 14 -0.59 -33.32 -18.01
CA ALA A 14 -1.64 -33.09 -17.04
C ALA A 14 -2.86 -33.98 -17.34
N VAL A 15 -3.60 -34.36 -16.30
CA VAL A 15 -4.76 -35.26 -16.39
C VAL A 15 -5.89 -34.66 -15.58
N SER A 16 -7.06 -34.52 -16.20
CA SER A 16 -8.31 -34.17 -15.56
C SER A 16 -9.20 -35.41 -15.47
N GLN A 17 -9.37 -35.94 -14.27
CA GLN A 17 -10.23 -37.13 -14.04
C GLN A 17 -11.72 -36.80 -14.12
N SER A 18 -12.12 -35.54 -13.87
CA SER A 18 -13.52 -35.11 -13.92
C SER A 18 -14.02 -34.89 -15.34
N THR A 19 -13.20 -34.33 -16.22
CA THR A 19 -13.53 -34.10 -17.64
C THR A 19 -13.02 -35.20 -18.56
N LEU A 20 -12.25 -36.16 -18.04
CA LEU A 20 -11.58 -37.23 -18.80
C LEU A 20 -10.68 -36.68 -19.91
N GLU A 21 -9.89 -35.64 -19.59
CA GLU A 21 -8.97 -34.99 -20.53
C GLU A 21 -7.50 -35.20 -20.15
N LEU A 22 -6.71 -35.71 -21.11
CA LEU A 22 -5.26 -35.85 -21.03
C LEU A 22 -4.60 -34.72 -21.83
N PHE A 23 -3.84 -33.86 -21.16
CA PHE A 23 -3.13 -32.75 -21.78
C PHE A 23 -1.66 -33.12 -21.98
N LEU A 24 -1.20 -33.05 -23.23
CA LEU A 24 0.21 -33.18 -23.60
C LEU A 24 0.71 -31.80 -24.01
N ILE A 25 1.64 -31.24 -23.25
CA ILE A 25 1.98 -29.83 -23.32
C ILE A 25 3.40 -29.69 -23.88
N GLN A 26 3.55 -28.84 -24.90
CA GLN A 26 4.84 -28.39 -25.42
C GLN A 26 4.95 -26.87 -25.26
N ALA A 27 6.03 -26.41 -24.65
CA ALA A 27 6.30 -25.02 -24.34
C ALA A 27 7.43 -24.46 -25.21
N LYS A 28 7.24 -23.23 -25.73
CA LYS A 28 8.26 -22.50 -26.49
C LYS A 28 8.41 -21.07 -25.97
N TRP A 29 9.64 -20.74 -25.59
CA TRP A 29 10.00 -19.43 -25.05
C TRP A 29 10.91 -18.65 -26.01
N SER A 30 10.67 -17.35 -26.13
CA SER A 30 11.55 -16.38 -26.80
C SER A 30 11.61 -15.12 -25.95
N THR A 31 12.82 -14.63 -25.67
CA THR A 31 13.01 -13.36 -24.95
C THR A 31 12.51 -12.15 -25.73
N GLN A 32 12.32 -12.28 -27.06
CA GLN A 32 11.81 -11.23 -27.93
C GLN A 32 10.29 -11.35 -28.19
N GLY A 33 9.60 -12.30 -27.56
CA GLY A 33 8.15 -12.50 -27.75
C GLY A 33 7.77 -12.99 -29.15
N THR A 34 8.68 -13.65 -29.85
CA THR A 34 8.50 -14.16 -31.22
C THR A 34 8.43 -15.68 -31.29
N ALA A 35 8.27 -16.36 -30.15
CA ALA A 35 8.22 -17.82 -30.15
C ALA A 35 6.98 -18.31 -30.89
N GLY A 36 7.17 -19.29 -31.76
CA GLY A 36 6.10 -19.98 -32.46
C GLY A 36 6.34 -21.49 -32.43
N VAL A 37 5.34 -22.24 -32.89
CA VAL A 37 5.47 -23.68 -33.11
C VAL A 37 6.08 -23.90 -34.50
N ASP A 38 7.22 -24.59 -34.55
CA ASP A 38 7.81 -25.07 -35.81
C ASP A 38 7.31 -26.48 -36.15
N SER A 39 7.43 -26.88 -37.42
CA SER A 39 6.99 -28.21 -37.90
C SER A 39 7.71 -29.36 -37.19
N GLY A 40 8.98 -29.18 -36.80
CA GLY A 40 9.74 -30.16 -36.05
C GLY A 40 9.20 -30.39 -34.64
N ALA A 41 8.74 -29.34 -33.97
CA ALA A 41 8.08 -29.40 -32.67
C ALA A 41 6.76 -30.16 -32.77
N ALA A 42 5.93 -29.82 -33.76
CA ALA A 42 4.66 -30.47 -34.04
C ALA A 42 4.80 -31.97 -34.34
N HIS A 43 5.76 -32.36 -35.20
CA HIS A 43 6.03 -33.77 -35.46
C HIS A 43 6.46 -34.52 -34.20
N LYS A 44 7.33 -33.93 -33.38
CA LYS A 44 7.79 -34.57 -32.13
C LYS A 44 6.64 -34.85 -31.17
N ILE A 45 5.78 -33.87 -30.88
CA ILE A 45 4.67 -34.08 -29.95
C ILE A 45 3.63 -35.06 -30.51
N VAL A 46 3.35 -35.03 -31.82
CA VAL A 46 2.49 -36.03 -32.47
C VAL A 46 3.10 -37.42 -32.35
N ASP A 47 4.39 -37.59 -32.67
CA ASP A 47 5.08 -38.88 -32.54
C ASP A 47 5.17 -39.35 -31.07
N GLY A 48 5.27 -38.42 -30.13
CA GLY A 48 5.17 -38.68 -28.70
C GLY A 48 3.77 -39.18 -28.32
N PHE A 49 2.72 -38.53 -28.81
CA PHE A 49 1.34 -38.99 -28.65
C PHE A 49 1.14 -40.40 -29.24
N ARG A 50 1.62 -40.68 -30.46
CA ARG A 50 1.54 -42.01 -31.08
C ARG A 50 2.19 -43.10 -30.21
N GLN A 51 3.34 -42.81 -29.61
CA GLN A 51 4.02 -43.74 -28.70
C GLN A 51 3.22 -43.94 -27.40
N ILE A 52 2.58 -42.90 -26.87
CA ILE A 52 1.73 -42.99 -25.68
C ILE A 52 0.47 -43.82 -25.96
N GLU A 53 -0.19 -43.58 -27.09
CA GLU A 53 -1.39 -44.30 -27.52
C GLU A 53 -1.10 -45.79 -27.77
N SER A 54 0.02 -46.10 -28.42
CA SER A 54 0.50 -47.48 -28.58
C SER A 54 1.08 -48.13 -27.32
N HIS A 55 1.02 -47.44 -26.18
CA HIS A 55 1.54 -47.87 -24.87
C HIS A 55 3.07 -48.13 -24.86
N ASP A 56 3.83 -47.60 -25.82
CA ASP A 56 5.29 -47.68 -25.87
C ASP A 56 5.94 -46.53 -25.08
N PHE A 57 6.17 -46.79 -23.79
CA PHE A 57 6.89 -45.86 -22.91
C PHE A 57 8.41 -46.10 -22.89
N GLY A 58 8.94 -47.05 -23.67
CA GLY A 58 10.34 -47.49 -23.58
C GLY A 58 11.35 -46.40 -23.98
N ARG A 59 10.94 -45.54 -24.92
CA ARG A 59 11.74 -44.45 -25.47
C ARG A 59 11.65 -43.15 -24.68
N PHE A 60 10.75 -43.07 -23.71
CA PHE A 60 10.56 -41.90 -22.88
C PHE A 60 11.51 -41.86 -21.69
N ASN A 61 11.70 -40.67 -21.13
CA ASN A 61 12.47 -40.47 -19.91
C ASN A 61 11.75 -41.02 -18.66
N GLU A 62 12.48 -41.12 -17.55
CA GLU A 62 11.94 -41.63 -16.28
C GLU A 62 10.85 -40.74 -15.65
N ARG A 63 10.72 -39.48 -16.10
CA ARG A 63 9.66 -38.58 -15.62
C ARG A 63 8.31 -38.95 -16.24
N VAL A 64 8.29 -39.28 -17.53
CA VAL A 64 7.09 -39.76 -18.23
C VAL A 64 6.74 -41.18 -17.79
N LYS A 65 7.72 -42.09 -17.68
CA LYS A 65 7.47 -43.48 -17.25
C LYS A 65 6.79 -43.56 -15.88
N ARG A 66 7.13 -42.68 -14.93
CA ARG A 66 6.45 -42.58 -13.63
C ARG A 66 4.95 -42.26 -13.73
N LYS A 67 4.50 -41.64 -14.82
CA LYS A 67 3.09 -41.32 -15.10
C LYS A 67 2.41 -42.35 -16.01
N SER A 68 3.14 -43.34 -16.52
CA SER A 68 2.63 -44.29 -17.53
C SER A 68 1.40 -45.06 -17.07
N GLU A 69 1.40 -45.65 -15.87
CA GLU A 69 0.24 -46.41 -15.37
C GLU A 69 -1.03 -45.56 -15.28
N MET A 70 -0.89 -44.31 -14.82
CA MET A 70 -2.00 -43.35 -14.80
C MET A 70 -2.50 -43.04 -16.22
N ILE A 71 -1.59 -42.77 -17.15
CA ILE A 71 -1.94 -42.46 -18.55
C ILE A 71 -2.64 -43.66 -19.21
N LYS A 72 -2.10 -44.87 -19.06
CA LYS A 72 -2.69 -46.12 -19.56
C LYS A 72 -4.11 -46.30 -19.01
N SER A 73 -4.29 -46.13 -17.70
CA SER A 73 -5.60 -46.30 -17.06
C SER A 73 -6.66 -45.34 -17.62
N MET A 74 -6.25 -44.13 -18.02
CA MET A 74 -7.13 -43.13 -18.60
C MET A 74 -7.45 -43.41 -20.07
N LEU A 75 -6.47 -43.85 -20.85
CA LEU A 75 -6.66 -44.20 -22.27
C LEU A 75 -7.53 -45.44 -22.48
N LEU A 76 -7.75 -46.25 -21.44
CA LEU A 76 -8.72 -47.36 -21.47
C LEU A 76 -10.18 -46.88 -21.48
N ASP A 77 -10.48 -45.66 -21.05
CA ASP A 77 -11.83 -45.09 -21.13
C ASP A 77 -12.05 -44.50 -22.52
N SER A 78 -13.05 -45.02 -23.25
CA SER A 78 -13.37 -44.61 -24.62
C SER A 78 -13.87 -43.17 -24.74
N ARG A 79 -14.18 -42.50 -23.62
CA ARG A 79 -14.59 -41.08 -23.59
C ARG A 79 -13.41 -40.13 -23.40
N THR A 80 -12.21 -40.67 -23.17
CA THR A 80 -11.02 -39.86 -22.93
C THR A 80 -10.69 -39.03 -24.15
N ARG A 81 -10.41 -37.75 -23.91
CA ARG A 81 -9.90 -36.82 -24.92
C ARG A 81 -8.46 -36.48 -24.63
N VAL A 82 -7.62 -36.51 -25.66
CA VAL A 82 -6.23 -36.09 -25.61
C VAL A 82 -6.11 -34.74 -26.29
N ILE A 83 -5.60 -33.75 -25.58
CA ILE A 83 -5.45 -32.38 -26.05
C ILE A 83 -3.96 -32.06 -26.13
N LEU A 84 -3.47 -31.82 -27.34
CA LEU A 84 -2.12 -31.32 -27.58
C LEU A 84 -2.10 -29.80 -27.35
N VAL A 85 -1.35 -29.35 -26.36
CA VAL A 85 -1.30 -27.95 -25.95
C VAL A 85 0.04 -27.35 -26.33
N PHE A 86 0.02 -26.31 -27.16
CA PHE A 86 1.21 -25.52 -27.50
C PHE A 86 1.21 -24.21 -26.69
N ALA A 87 2.04 -24.14 -25.66
CA ALA A 87 2.23 -22.93 -24.86
C ALA A 87 3.36 -22.08 -25.46
N VAL A 88 3.02 -20.96 -26.09
CA VAL A 88 3.99 -20.13 -26.84
C VAL A 88 4.04 -18.69 -26.35
N MET A 89 5.25 -18.17 -26.16
CA MET A 89 5.49 -16.74 -25.91
C MET A 89 5.76 -16.01 -27.22
N GLY A 90 4.71 -15.91 -28.04
CA GLY A 90 4.72 -15.19 -29.32
C GLY A 90 3.40 -15.33 -30.08
N ASN A 91 3.45 -15.51 -31.40
CA ASN A 91 2.24 -15.53 -32.23
C ASN A 91 1.41 -16.80 -31.96
N GLU A 92 0.19 -16.61 -31.48
CA GLU A 92 -0.80 -17.66 -31.22
C GLU A 92 -1.25 -18.38 -32.50
N LYS A 93 -1.07 -17.74 -33.66
CA LYS A 93 -1.45 -18.33 -34.95
C LYS A 93 -0.48 -19.45 -35.32
N ILE A 94 -1.03 -20.64 -35.41
CA ILE A 94 -0.35 -21.81 -35.97
C ILE A 94 -0.06 -21.52 -37.45
N ALA A 95 1.19 -21.72 -37.88
CA ALA A 95 1.56 -21.63 -39.28
C ALA A 95 0.82 -22.70 -40.10
N PRO A 96 0.41 -22.43 -41.36
CA PRO A 96 -0.37 -23.39 -42.17
C PRO A 96 0.24 -24.80 -42.21
N GLU A 97 1.56 -24.89 -42.38
CA GLU A 97 2.31 -26.16 -42.40
C GLU A 97 2.17 -26.97 -41.10
N VAL A 98 2.14 -26.29 -39.94
CA VAL A 98 1.94 -26.95 -38.64
C VAL A 98 0.47 -27.37 -38.48
N GLY A 99 -0.46 -26.53 -38.94
CA GLY A 99 -1.88 -26.87 -38.96
C GLY A 99 -2.17 -28.13 -39.75
N GLU A 100 -1.55 -28.29 -40.93
CA GLU A 100 -1.69 -29.50 -41.76
C GLU A 100 -1.23 -30.77 -41.02
N ILE A 101 -0.11 -30.72 -40.29
CA ILE A 101 0.40 -31.85 -39.50
C ILE A 101 -0.61 -32.24 -38.41
N LEU A 102 -1.13 -31.24 -37.69
CA LEU A 102 -2.05 -31.47 -36.58
C LEU A 102 -3.43 -31.95 -37.06
N GLU A 103 -3.95 -31.38 -38.15
CA GLU A 103 -5.20 -31.82 -38.75
C GLU A 103 -5.08 -33.21 -39.38
N SER A 104 -3.92 -33.55 -39.95
CA SER A 104 -3.64 -34.91 -40.41
C SER A 104 -3.64 -35.92 -39.25
N ALA A 105 -3.00 -35.59 -38.12
CA ALA A 105 -3.03 -36.43 -36.93
C ALA A 105 -4.44 -36.52 -36.34
N LYS A 106 -5.18 -35.41 -36.29
CA LYS A 106 -6.56 -35.36 -35.83
C LYS A 106 -7.47 -36.27 -36.67
N SER A 107 -7.31 -36.25 -37.99
CA SER A 107 -8.07 -37.10 -38.92
C SER A 107 -7.69 -38.59 -38.82
N GLU A 108 -6.44 -38.90 -38.47
CA GLU A 108 -5.97 -40.28 -38.25
C GLU A 108 -6.61 -40.92 -37.01
N TYR A 109 -6.78 -40.14 -35.93
CA TYR A 109 -7.21 -40.65 -34.63
C TYR A 109 -8.67 -40.35 -34.26
N ASN A 110 -9.34 -39.44 -34.96
CA ASN A 110 -10.77 -39.16 -34.75
C ASN A 110 -11.60 -39.97 -35.75
N GLY A 111 -12.18 -41.07 -35.26
CA GLY A 111 -13.16 -41.88 -35.98
C GLY A 111 -14.59 -41.38 -35.71
N TYR A 112 -15.43 -42.25 -35.12
CA TYR A 112 -16.80 -41.89 -34.72
C TYR A 112 -16.83 -40.98 -33.49
N ASP A 113 -15.91 -41.21 -32.54
CA ASP A 113 -15.73 -40.40 -31.34
C ASP A 113 -14.43 -39.58 -31.42
N PRO A 114 -14.43 -38.30 -31.01
CA PRO A 114 -13.24 -37.47 -31.05
C PRO A 114 -12.28 -37.83 -29.90
N LEU A 115 -11.12 -38.40 -30.24
CA LEU A 115 -10.05 -38.76 -29.32
C LEU A 115 -9.00 -37.65 -29.19
N LEU A 116 -8.57 -37.04 -30.29
CA LEU A 116 -7.47 -36.08 -30.36
C LEU A 116 -7.98 -34.68 -30.71
N ASP A 117 -7.52 -33.68 -29.97
CA ASP A 117 -7.66 -32.28 -30.33
C ASP A 117 -6.36 -31.51 -30.03
N TYR A 118 -6.28 -30.27 -30.50
CA TYR A 118 -5.14 -29.42 -30.21
C TYR A 118 -5.56 -27.97 -29.92
N ARG A 119 -4.74 -27.29 -29.12
CA ARG A 119 -4.94 -25.90 -28.70
C ARG A 119 -3.61 -25.18 -28.60
N THR A 120 -3.60 -23.91 -28.96
CA THR A 120 -2.48 -23.01 -28.68
C THR A 120 -2.87 -22.07 -27.56
N ILE A 121 -1.95 -21.87 -26.61
CA ILE A 121 -2.07 -20.88 -25.54
C ILE A 121 -0.94 -19.89 -25.76
N GLY A 122 -1.28 -18.62 -26.00
CA GLY A 122 -0.30 -17.56 -26.15
C GLY A 122 0.08 -16.88 -24.85
N GLY A 123 0.98 -15.91 -24.95
CA GLY A 123 1.45 -15.13 -23.80
C GLY A 123 0.32 -14.36 -23.10
N THR A 124 -0.67 -13.84 -23.84
CA THR A 124 -1.80 -13.10 -23.26
C THR A 124 -2.70 -14.00 -22.43
N GLU A 125 -3.05 -15.18 -22.97
CA GLU A 125 -3.87 -16.16 -22.26
C GLU A 125 -3.13 -16.77 -21.07
N LEU A 126 -1.84 -17.09 -21.22
CA LEU A 126 -0.98 -17.54 -20.10
C LEU A 126 -0.98 -16.52 -18.96
N LEU A 127 -0.80 -15.23 -19.30
CA LEU A 127 -0.82 -14.17 -18.30
C LEU A 127 -2.19 -14.03 -17.63
N ALA A 128 -3.30 -14.19 -18.38
CA ALA A 128 -4.64 -14.18 -17.83
C ALA A 128 -4.86 -15.35 -16.85
N LEU A 129 -4.45 -16.57 -17.22
CA LEU A 129 -4.56 -17.76 -16.37
C LEU A 129 -3.76 -17.61 -15.07
N VAL A 130 -2.54 -17.06 -15.16
CA VAL A 130 -1.72 -16.78 -13.97
C VAL A 130 -2.37 -15.71 -13.10
N LYS A 131 -2.96 -14.66 -13.70
CA LYS A 131 -3.69 -13.63 -12.96
C LYS A 131 -4.91 -14.18 -12.25
N ASP A 132 -5.69 -15.05 -12.89
CA ASP A 132 -6.86 -15.68 -12.28
C ASP A 132 -6.44 -16.58 -11.10
N GLU A 133 -5.35 -17.32 -11.23
CA GLU A 133 -4.78 -18.12 -10.13
C GLU A 133 -4.33 -17.23 -8.95
N LEU A 134 -3.69 -16.09 -9.24
CA LEU A 134 -3.27 -15.12 -8.22
C LEU A 134 -4.43 -14.42 -7.51
N ASN A 135 -5.51 -14.11 -8.24
CA ASN A 135 -6.67 -13.40 -7.70
C ASN A 135 -7.55 -14.30 -6.81
N GLY A 136 -7.36 -15.62 -6.84
CA GLY A 136 -8.12 -16.61 -6.06
C GLY A 136 -9.53 -16.87 -6.62
N PRO A 137 -10.27 -17.86 -6.05
CA PRO A 137 -11.58 -18.24 -6.57
C PRO A 137 -12.60 -17.10 -6.44
N ASP A 138 -13.53 -17.02 -7.39
CA ASP A 138 -14.63 -16.04 -7.40
C ASP A 138 -15.37 -15.99 -6.05
N ILE A 139 -15.74 -14.79 -5.61
CA ILE A 139 -16.51 -14.60 -4.38
C ILE A 139 -17.99 -14.87 -4.67
N SER A 140 -18.53 -15.90 -4.04
CA SER A 140 -19.96 -16.19 -4.02
C SER A 140 -20.56 -15.85 -2.65
N LEU A 141 -21.66 -15.09 -2.64
CA LEU A 141 -22.36 -14.68 -1.42
C LEU A 141 -23.83 -15.06 -1.49
N VAL A 142 -24.42 -15.31 -0.33
CA VAL A 142 -25.87 -15.29 -0.13
C VAL A 142 -26.17 -13.99 0.60
N VAL A 143 -26.94 -13.10 -0.04
CA VAL A 143 -27.37 -11.83 0.55
C VAL A 143 -28.83 -11.95 0.97
N ARG A 144 -29.09 -12.02 2.28
CA ARG A 144 -30.42 -12.12 2.85
C ARG A 144 -31.00 -10.74 3.09
N MET A 145 -32.04 -10.42 2.33
CA MET A 145 -32.55 -9.06 2.24
C MET A 145 -34.03 -8.98 2.62
N SER A 146 -34.35 -8.05 3.52
CA SER A 146 -35.71 -7.66 3.91
C SER A 146 -36.05 -6.29 3.30
N GLN A 147 -37.34 -5.92 3.29
CA GLN A 147 -37.81 -4.59 2.83
C GLN A 147 -37.22 -4.18 1.47
N TRP A 148 -37.25 -5.09 0.49
CA TRP A 148 -36.49 -4.97 -0.74
C TRP A 148 -37.34 -4.50 -1.94
N LEU A 149 -36.65 -3.93 -2.91
CA LEU A 149 -37.17 -3.56 -4.23
C LEU A 149 -36.29 -4.21 -5.31
N ARG A 150 -36.91 -4.66 -6.41
CA ARG A 150 -36.21 -5.14 -7.60
C ARG A 150 -36.42 -4.20 -8.77
N ARG A 151 -35.35 -3.94 -9.53
CA ARG A 151 -35.41 -3.33 -10.85
C ARG A 151 -34.80 -4.25 -11.89
N HIS A 152 -35.36 -4.23 -13.08
CA HIS A 152 -34.90 -5.04 -14.21
C HIS A 152 -34.12 -4.23 -15.25
N GLU A 153 -34.28 -2.91 -15.26
CA GLU A 153 -33.65 -2.02 -16.24
C GLU A 153 -32.69 -1.04 -15.55
N PRO A 154 -31.48 -0.80 -16.11
CA PRO A 154 -30.92 -1.42 -17.32
C PRO A 154 -30.39 -2.85 -17.11
N THR A 155 -30.21 -3.28 -15.86
CA THR A 155 -29.83 -4.65 -15.48
C THR A 155 -30.58 -5.06 -14.21
N ASP A 156 -30.66 -6.36 -13.95
CA ASP A 156 -31.27 -6.87 -12.72
C ASP A 156 -30.54 -6.32 -11.48
N SER A 157 -31.29 -5.65 -10.62
CA SER A 157 -30.78 -4.98 -9.43
C SER A 157 -31.76 -5.12 -8.26
N PHE A 158 -31.22 -5.31 -7.06
CA PHE A 158 -31.99 -5.41 -5.82
C PHE A 158 -31.50 -4.36 -4.82
N GLN A 159 -32.40 -3.79 -4.04
CA GLN A 159 -32.04 -2.92 -2.92
C GLN A 159 -32.95 -3.16 -1.73
N GLY A 160 -32.40 -3.30 -0.53
CA GLY A 160 -33.15 -3.55 0.70
C GLY A 160 -32.25 -3.58 1.94
N SER A 161 -32.82 -3.97 3.08
CA SER A 161 -32.12 -4.05 4.37
C SER A 161 -31.47 -5.41 4.56
N VAL A 162 -30.23 -5.41 5.09
CA VAL A 162 -29.48 -6.62 5.45
C VAL A 162 -28.98 -6.48 6.89
N PRO A 163 -29.04 -7.53 7.73
CA PRO A 163 -28.46 -7.53 9.07
C PRO A 163 -26.95 -7.24 9.04
N ALA A 164 -26.48 -6.39 9.96
CA ALA A 164 -25.07 -6.01 10.01
C ALA A 164 -24.15 -7.21 10.34
N GLU A 165 -24.63 -8.19 11.12
CA GLU A 165 -23.88 -9.43 11.39
C GLU A 165 -23.52 -10.20 10.11
N GLU A 166 -24.43 -10.26 9.14
CA GLU A 166 -24.18 -10.96 7.86
C GLU A 166 -23.09 -10.25 7.06
N VAL A 167 -23.07 -8.91 7.10
CA VAL A 167 -22.01 -8.11 6.49
C VAL A 167 -20.66 -8.32 7.18
N ALA A 168 -20.65 -8.46 8.51
CA ALA A 168 -19.43 -8.79 9.25
C ALA A 168 -18.86 -10.15 8.81
N ASP A 169 -19.72 -11.15 8.62
CA ASP A 169 -19.35 -12.48 8.15
C ASP A 169 -18.77 -12.47 6.73
N TRP A 170 -19.31 -11.63 5.82
CA TRP A 170 -18.74 -11.47 4.48
C TRP A 170 -17.29 -11.00 4.56
N TYR A 171 -17.00 -9.98 5.37
CA TYR A 171 -15.64 -9.48 5.53
C TYR A 171 -14.75 -10.46 6.29
N GLU A 172 -15.26 -11.20 7.27
CA GLU A 172 -14.47 -12.24 7.94
C GLU A 172 -13.98 -13.32 6.97
N LYS A 173 -14.83 -13.73 6.01
CA LYS A 173 -14.50 -14.77 5.03
C LYS A 173 -13.59 -14.29 3.91
N PHE A 174 -13.85 -13.11 3.35
CA PHE A 174 -13.19 -12.65 2.12
C PHE A 174 -12.20 -11.50 2.31
N LYS A 175 -12.22 -10.85 3.48
CA LYS A 175 -11.35 -9.71 3.84
C LYS A 175 -11.32 -8.67 2.69
N ASP A 176 -10.14 -8.16 2.35
CA ASP A 176 -9.98 -7.09 1.37
C ASP A 176 -10.34 -7.50 -0.07
N ARG A 177 -10.40 -8.81 -0.39
CA ARG A 177 -10.83 -9.29 -1.72
C ARG A 177 -12.25 -8.88 -2.05
N LEU A 178 -13.08 -8.66 -1.03
CA LEU A 178 -14.44 -8.14 -1.19
C LEU A 178 -14.46 -6.75 -1.85
N PHE A 179 -13.33 -6.02 -1.85
CA PHE A 179 -13.19 -4.65 -2.38
C PHE A 179 -12.36 -4.59 -3.67
N ASP A 180 -12.15 -5.71 -4.37
CA ASP A 180 -11.24 -5.76 -5.52
C ASP A 180 -11.65 -4.84 -6.68
N GLN A 181 -12.94 -4.62 -6.92
CA GLN A 181 -13.41 -3.62 -7.91
C GLN A 181 -13.67 -2.23 -7.31
N ASN A 182 -13.39 -2.04 -6.01
CA ASN A 182 -13.51 -0.74 -5.35
C ASN A 182 -12.26 0.14 -5.58
N VAL A 183 -12.47 1.46 -5.60
CA VAL A 183 -11.39 2.47 -5.64
C VAL A 183 -10.61 2.59 -4.33
N ARG A 184 -11.23 2.17 -3.22
CA ARG A 184 -10.64 2.21 -1.89
C ARG A 184 -10.83 0.85 -1.22
N ASN A 185 -9.82 0.42 -0.47
CA ASN A 185 -10.03 -0.62 0.52
C ASN A 185 -10.75 0.00 1.74
N GLY A 186 -11.14 -0.82 2.71
CA GLY A 186 -11.54 -0.31 4.01
C GLY A 186 -10.47 0.63 4.56
N LEU A 187 -10.74 1.94 4.66
CA LEU A 187 -9.82 2.82 5.36
C LEU A 187 -9.78 2.37 6.83
N GLY A 188 -8.62 2.43 7.49
CA GLY A 188 -8.46 2.12 8.92
C GLY A 188 -9.24 3.08 9.84
N SER A 189 -8.80 3.28 11.08
CA SER A 189 -9.53 4.14 12.04
C SER A 189 -9.59 5.62 11.61
N THR A 190 -10.60 5.99 10.82
CA THR A 190 -10.95 7.38 10.49
C THR A 190 -12.00 7.92 11.46
N SER A 191 -12.16 9.24 11.55
CA SER A 191 -13.22 9.86 12.37
C SER A 191 -14.63 9.38 11.96
N VAL A 192 -14.84 9.15 10.66
CA VAL A 192 -16.08 8.59 10.10
C VAL A 192 -16.28 7.14 10.57
N ASN A 193 -15.24 6.31 10.50
CA ASN A 193 -15.31 4.93 10.99
C ASN A 193 -15.58 4.86 12.48
N GLN A 194 -14.98 5.74 13.28
CA GLN A 194 -15.24 5.79 14.72
C GLN A 194 -16.68 6.22 15.03
N ALA A 195 -17.25 7.15 14.26
CA ALA A 195 -18.66 7.51 14.40
C ALA A 195 -19.60 6.35 14.04
N MET A 196 -19.26 5.57 13.01
CA MET A 196 -20.02 4.36 12.63
C MET A 196 -19.92 3.28 13.72
N ILE A 197 -18.72 2.97 14.21
CA ILE A 197 -18.51 2.01 15.30
C ILE A 197 -19.27 2.44 16.57
N THR A 198 -19.24 3.74 16.89
CA THR A 198 -20.00 4.29 18.03
C THR A 198 -21.50 4.09 17.84
N THR A 199 -22.02 4.33 16.63
CA THR A 199 -23.44 4.11 16.33
C THR A 199 -23.79 2.63 16.45
N LEU A 200 -22.99 1.73 15.88
CA LEU A 200 -23.19 0.28 15.98
C LEU A 200 -23.19 -0.25 17.42
N ARG A 201 -22.40 0.36 18.32
CA ARG A 201 -22.30 -0.08 19.71
C ARG A 201 -23.37 0.48 20.65
N TYR A 202 -23.78 1.74 20.44
CA TYR A 202 -24.61 2.46 21.40
C TYR A 202 -26.00 2.84 20.86
N SER A 203 -26.21 2.80 19.55
CA SER A 203 -27.50 3.10 18.91
C SER A 203 -27.64 2.30 17.60
N PRO A 204 -27.54 0.95 17.64
CA PRO A 204 -27.55 0.09 16.45
C PRO A 204 -28.81 0.26 15.59
N GLU A 205 -29.95 0.53 16.22
CA GLU A 205 -31.25 0.78 15.55
C GLU A 205 -31.22 2.02 14.64
N MET A 206 -30.34 2.98 14.93
CA MET A 206 -30.18 4.18 14.12
C MET A 206 -29.22 3.97 12.93
N PHE A 207 -28.50 2.84 12.90
CA PHE A 207 -27.41 2.63 11.93
C PHE A 207 -27.89 2.72 10.48
N TRP A 208 -29.02 2.08 10.16
CA TRP A 208 -29.64 2.13 8.84
C TRP A 208 -29.89 3.57 8.36
N SER A 209 -30.33 4.45 9.26
CA SER A 209 -30.65 5.85 8.93
C SER A 209 -29.43 6.77 8.87
N ARG A 210 -28.33 6.41 9.53
CA ARG A 210 -27.11 7.22 9.65
C ARG A 210 -25.99 6.79 8.69
N ASN A 211 -26.20 5.75 7.90
CA ASN A 211 -25.24 5.22 6.95
C ASN A 211 -25.76 5.29 5.50
N ASN A 212 -24.86 5.48 4.54
CA ASN A 212 -25.22 5.58 3.11
C ASN A 212 -25.52 4.21 2.47
N GLY A 213 -25.17 3.11 3.13
CA GLY A 213 -25.36 1.75 2.67
C GLY A 213 -24.14 1.15 1.97
N ILE A 214 -24.37 0.00 1.32
CA ILE A 214 -23.36 -0.80 0.61
C ILE A 214 -23.86 -1.05 -0.82
N THR A 215 -22.98 -0.96 -1.81
CA THR A 215 -23.29 -1.35 -3.20
C THR A 215 -22.36 -2.48 -3.65
N ILE A 216 -22.95 -3.57 -4.11
CA ILE A 216 -22.29 -4.79 -4.57
C ILE A 216 -22.54 -4.97 -6.06
N LEU A 217 -21.48 -5.17 -6.83
CA LEU A 217 -21.57 -5.64 -8.22
C LEU A 217 -21.35 -7.16 -8.24
N CYS A 218 -22.06 -7.85 -9.13
CA CYS A 218 -21.95 -9.29 -9.33
C CYS A 218 -22.23 -9.66 -10.78
N SER A 219 -21.74 -10.82 -11.25
CA SER A 219 -21.99 -11.28 -12.62
C SER A 219 -23.38 -11.92 -12.78
N GLN A 220 -23.89 -12.57 -11.73
CA GLN A 220 -25.18 -13.25 -11.75
C GLN A 220 -25.90 -13.09 -10.41
N ILE A 221 -27.24 -12.95 -10.46
CA ILE A 221 -28.13 -12.96 -9.29
C ILE A 221 -29.16 -14.08 -9.45
N THR A 222 -29.23 -14.97 -8.47
CA THR A 222 -30.24 -16.04 -8.38
C THR A 222 -31.08 -15.85 -7.13
N PRO A 223 -32.27 -15.24 -7.23
CA PRO A 223 -33.13 -14.98 -6.07
C PRO A 223 -33.89 -16.25 -5.67
N THR A 224 -33.79 -16.62 -4.41
CA THR A 224 -34.59 -17.67 -3.78
C THR A 224 -35.51 -17.07 -2.71
N TYR A 225 -36.71 -17.63 -2.59
CA TYR A 225 -37.73 -17.16 -1.65
C TYR A 225 -38.03 -18.30 -0.68
N PRO A 226 -37.76 -18.14 0.63
CA PRO A 226 -38.00 -19.17 1.62
C PRO A 226 -39.45 -19.68 1.56
N ALA A 227 -39.63 -21.01 1.55
CA ALA A 227 -40.93 -21.64 1.29
C ALA A 227 -41.90 -21.49 2.48
N GLY A 228 -43.11 -20.95 2.22
CA GLY A 228 -44.17 -20.86 3.23
C GLY A 228 -45.16 -19.72 2.96
N SER A 229 -46.15 -19.99 2.10
CA SER A 229 -47.30 -19.12 1.77
C SER A 229 -47.03 -17.96 0.77
N ARG A 230 -48.08 -17.65 -0.01
CA ARG A 230 -48.19 -16.60 -1.04
C ARG A 230 -47.19 -15.44 -0.88
N ARG A 231 -46.49 -15.08 -1.97
CA ARG A 231 -45.61 -13.89 -2.05
C ARG A 231 -46.24 -12.72 -1.29
N ARG A 232 -45.66 -12.37 -0.14
CA ARG A 232 -46.04 -11.17 0.59
C ARG A 232 -45.06 -10.04 0.24
N PRO A 233 -45.50 -8.77 0.22
CA PRO A 233 -44.62 -7.63 -0.08
C PRO A 233 -43.40 -7.49 0.85
N ASP A 234 -43.49 -8.07 2.05
CA ASP A 234 -42.49 -8.03 3.13
C ASP A 234 -41.67 -9.32 3.26
N GLN A 235 -41.85 -10.29 2.35
CA GLN A 235 -41.13 -11.57 2.41
C GLN A 235 -39.64 -11.37 2.12
N GLN A 236 -38.79 -11.91 2.99
CA GLN A 236 -37.33 -11.94 2.80
C GLN A 236 -36.97 -12.66 1.48
N VAL A 237 -35.93 -12.16 0.82
CA VAL A 237 -35.31 -12.80 -0.35
C VAL A 237 -33.86 -13.16 -0.05
N ASP A 238 -33.46 -14.35 -0.46
CA ASP A 238 -32.08 -14.80 -0.38
C ASP A 238 -31.48 -14.72 -1.79
N LEU A 239 -30.52 -13.81 -1.99
CA LEU A 239 -29.87 -13.58 -3.27
C LEU A 239 -28.55 -14.34 -3.33
N GLU A 240 -28.51 -15.44 -4.08
CA GLU A 240 -27.26 -16.10 -4.43
C GLU A 240 -26.57 -15.30 -5.54
N ILE A 241 -25.40 -14.74 -5.25
CA ILE A 241 -24.64 -13.91 -6.19
C ILE A 241 -23.23 -14.48 -6.41
N SER A 242 -22.74 -14.37 -7.65
CA SER A 242 -21.40 -14.80 -8.06
C SER A 242 -20.53 -13.61 -8.50
N LYS A 243 -19.21 -13.75 -8.37
CA LYS A 243 -18.22 -12.69 -8.64
C LYS A 243 -18.54 -11.39 -7.88
N ALA A 244 -18.92 -11.50 -6.61
CA ALA A 244 -19.35 -10.38 -5.80
C ALA A 244 -18.20 -9.43 -5.46
N SER A 245 -18.40 -8.13 -5.68
CA SER A 245 -17.46 -7.09 -5.27
C SER A 245 -18.19 -5.85 -4.74
N VAL A 246 -17.85 -5.42 -3.53
CA VAL A 246 -18.37 -4.21 -2.89
C VAL A 246 -17.67 -2.98 -3.50
N VAL A 247 -18.39 -2.21 -4.32
CA VAL A 247 -17.86 -1.00 -5.01
C VAL A 247 -18.18 0.31 -4.28
N ASN A 248 -19.06 0.28 -3.27
CA ASN A 248 -19.30 1.37 -2.33
C ASN A 248 -19.64 0.80 -0.94
N GLY A 249 -19.19 1.48 0.12
CA GLY A 249 -19.42 1.04 1.50
C GLY A 249 -18.29 0.22 2.12
N ALA A 250 -17.06 0.23 1.56
CA ALA A 250 -15.92 -0.50 2.13
C ALA A 250 -15.64 -0.11 3.60
N GLN A 251 -15.75 1.17 3.92
CA GLN A 251 -15.66 1.68 5.30
C GLN A 251 -16.80 1.18 6.19
N THR A 252 -18.04 1.16 5.66
CA THR A 252 -19.21 0.62 6.37
C THR A 252 -18.99 -0.86 6.73
N VAL A 253 -18.59 -1.68 5.75
CA VAL A 253 -18.30 -3.11 5.95
C VAL A 253 -17.20 -3.31 7.00
N THR A 254 -16.10 -2.55 6.88
CA THR A 254 -14.96 -2.67 7.82
C THR A 254 -15.32 -2.21 9.23
N ALA A 255 -16.13 -1.14 9.37
CA ALA A 255 -16.60 -0.63 10.65
C ALA A 255 -17.59 -1.60 11.33
N ILE A 256 -18.49 -2.20 10.55
CA ILE A 256 -19.40 -3.26 11.00
C ILE A 256 -18.59 -4.43 11.56
N HIS A 257 -17.62 -4.93 10.79
CA HIS A 257 -16.75 -6.03 11.23
C HIS A 257 -15.98 -5.68 12.51
N THR A 258 -15.35 -4.51 12.55
CA THR A 258 -14.58 -4.05 13.72
C THR A 258 -15.45 -3.95 14.97
N ALA A 259 -16.68 -3.43 14.84
CA ALA A 259 -17.63 -3.37 15.93
C ALA A 259 -18.06 -4.78 16.36
N TYR A 260 -18.37 -5.66 15.41
CA TYR A 260 -18.83 -7.03 15.66
C TYR A 260 -17.81 -7.85 16.48
N GLN A 261 -16.50 -7.70 16.18
CA GLN A 261 -15.41 -8.35 16.94
C GLN A 261 -15.37 -8.00 18.44
N THR A 262 -16.03 -6.91 18.84
CA THR A 262 -15.98 -6.39 20.22
C THR A 262 -17.35 -6.25 20.88
N ALA A 263 -18.42 -6.26 20.09
CA ALA A 263 -19.79 -5.93 20.48
C ALA A 263 -20.81 -6.68 19.60
N ALA A 264 -20.62 -7.99 19.42
CA ALA A 264 -21.41 -8.81 18.50
C ALA A 264 -22.92 -8.74 18.77
N GLU A 265 -23.32 -8.79 20.05
CA GLU A 265 -24.73 -8.71 20.46
C GLU A 265 -25.37 -7.39 20.03
N GLN A 266 -24.69 -6.25 20.26
CA GLN A 266 -25.20 -4.94 19.87
C GLN A 266 -25.27 -4.76 18.35
N VAL A 267 -24.28 -5.31 17.62
CA VAL A 267 -24.27 -5.23 16.15
C VAL A 267 -25.37 -6.08 15.52
N GLY A 268 -25.80 -7.17 16.18
CA GLY A 268 -26.91 -8.02 15.72
C GLY A 268 -28.23 -7.27 15.57
N ASP A 269 -28.44 -6.20 16.34
CA ASP A 269 -29.64 -5.36 16.28
C ASP A 269 -29.59 -4.29 15.15
N ALA A 270 -28.47 -4.17 14.43
CA ALA A 270 -28.30 -3.18 13.38
C ALA A 270 -28.62 -3.74 11.98
N GLU A 271 -29.27 -2.93 11.16
CA GLU A 271 -29.47 -3.20 9.73
C GLU A 271 -28.76 -2.14 8.86
N VAL A 272 -28.40 -2.52 7.64
CA VAL A 272 -27.80 -1.62 6.64
C VAL A 272 -28.48 -1.78 5.28
N SER A 273 -28.65 -0.67 4.57
CA SER A 273 -29.14 -0.66 3.18
C SER A 273 -28.10 -1.24 2.24
N VAL A 274 -28.43 -2.31 1.52
CA VAL A 274 -27.56 -2.96 0.54
C VAL A 274 -28.21 -2.90 -0.83
N ARG A 275 -27.44 -2.51 -1.84
CA ARG A 275 -27.80 -2.54 -3.25
C ARG A 275 -26.93 -3.56 -3.98
N VAL A 276 -27.55 -4.51 -4.67
CA VAL A 276 -26.89 -5.51 -5.51
C VAL A 276 -27.23 -5.22 -6.96
N ILE A 277 -26.23 -5.11 -7.83
CA ILE A 277 -26.40 -4.79 -9.25
C ILE A 277 -25.70 -5.86 -10.08
N GLN A 278 -26.45 -6.51 -10.97
CA GLN A 278 -25.88 -7.44 -11.93
C GLN A 278 -25.18 -6.68 -13.06
N ILE A 279 -23.96 -7.09 -13.38
CA ILE A 279 -23.17 -6.58 -14.50
C ILE A 279 -23.02 -7.71 -15.54
N PRO A 280 -23.45 -7.51 -16.79
CA PRO A 280 -23.22 -8.48 -17.86
C PRO A 280 -21.73 -8.61 -18.17
N GLU A 281 -21.29 -9.78 -18.63
CA GLU A 281 -19.88 -10.13 -18.84
C GLU A 281 -19.14 -9.20 -19.85
N ALA A 282 -19.88 -8.51 -20.73
CA ALA A 282 -19.34 -7.49 -21.66
C ALA A 282 -19.37 -6.06 -21.10
N GLY A 283 -19.61 -5.88 -19.79
CA GLY A 283 -20.02 -4.63 -19.15
C GLY A 283 -18.94 -3.84 -18.40
N ASP A 284 -17.65 -4.07 -18.65
CA ASP A 284 -16.56 -3.44 -17.87
C ASP A 284 -16.62 -1.90 -17.83
N GLU A 285 -16.99 -1.27 -18.94
CA GLU A 285 -17.16 0.19 -18.98
C GLU A 285 -18.37 0.63 -18.13
N PHE A 286 -19.45 -0.16 -18.12
CA PHE A 286 -20.64 0.12 -17.32
C PHE A 286 -20.36 -0.04 -15.82
N ALA A 287 -19.67 -1.11 -15.42
CA ALA A 287 -19.20 -1.30 -14.04
C ALA A 287 -18.30 -0.17 -13.59
N THR A 288 -17.30 0.20 -14.40
CA THR A 288 -16.38 1.31 -14.12
C THR A 288 -17.12 2.63 -13.94
N ARG A 289 -18.12 2.92 -14.79
CA ARG A 289 -18.96 4.12 -14.67
C ARG A 289 -19.79 4.11 -13.39
N ILE A 290 -20.42 3.00 -13.01
CA ILE A 290 -21.17 2.88 -11.75
C ILE A 290 -20.24 3.11 -10.56
N THR A 291 -19.09 2.43 -10.53
CA THR A 291 -18.09 2.59 -9.47
C THR A 291 -17.64 4.05 -9.37
N ARG A 292 -17.33 4.70 -10.49
CA ARG A 292 -16.94 6.11 -10.51
C ARG A 292 -18.07 7.02 -9.99
N SER A 293 -19.28 6.90 -10.54
CA SER A 293 -20.42 7.75 -10.16
C SER A 293 -20.80 7.59 -8.69
N THR A 294 -20.85 6.37 -8.18
CA THR A 294 -21.21 6.08 -6.78
C THR A 294 -20.14 6.57 -5.82
N ASN A 295 -18.86 6.54 -6.20
CA ASN A 295 -17.78 7.07 -5.37
C ASN A 295 -17.65 8.60 -5.45
N THR A 296 -17.96 9.25 -6.59
CA THR A 296 -17.92 10.72 -6.74
C THR A 296 -18.95 11.48 -5.91
N GLN A 297 -19.99 10.80 -5.42
CA GLN A 297 -20.97 11.39 -4.50
C GLN A 297 -20.38 11.65 -3.10
N ASN A 298 -19.27 10.98 -2.76
CA ASN A 298 -18.44 11.30 -1.59
C ASN A 298 -17.23 12.15 -2.03
N HIS A 299 -16.68 12.99 -1.15
CA HIS A 299 -15.46 13.75 -1.48
C HIS A 299 -14.31 12.78 -1.87
N MET A 300 -13.93 12.81 -3.14
CA MET A 300 -12.84 12.00 -3.69
C MET A 300 -11.60 12.87 -3.89
N GLU A 301 -10.45 12.39 -3.42
CA GLU A 301 -9.16 13.01 -3.70
C GLU A 301 -8.68 12.55 -5.09
N ARG A 302 -7.79 13.34 -5.72
CA ARG A 302 -7.19 12.98 -7.02
C ARG A 302 -6.54 11.59 -7.00
N ARG A 303 -5.91 11.25 -5.87
CA ARG A 303 -5.33 9.93 -5.60
C ARG A 303 -6.32 8.77 -5.79
N ASP A 304 -7.59 8.94 -5.42
CA ASP A 304 -8.57 7.86 -5.47
C ASP A 304 -8.93 7.46 -6.90
N PHE A 305 -8.80 8.39 -7.87
CA PHE A 305 -9.04 8.08 -9.28
C PHE A 305 -7.92 7.21 -9.88
N ILE A 306 -6.71 7.28 -9.34
CA ILE A 306 -5.57 6.47 -9.79
C ILE A 306 -5.81 4.98 -9.50
N ALA A 307 -6.60 4.64 -8.48
CA ALA A 307 -6.95 3.26 -8.19
C ALA A 307 -7.84 2.60 -9.26
N LEU A 308 -8.47 3.40 -10.13
CA LEU A 308 -9.23 2.90 -11.29
C LEU A 308 -8.37 2.72 -12.53
N ASP A 309 -7.11 3.17 -12.49
CA ASP A 309 -6.23 3.11 -13.64
C ASP A 309 -5.68 1.68 -13.81
N PRO A 310 -5.95 1.00 -14.95
CA PRO A 310 -5.50 -0.37 -15.17
C PRO A 310 -3.98 -0.51 -15.11
N ARG A 311 -3.22 0.57 -15.35
CA ARG A 311 -1.75 0.57 -15.23
C ARG A 311 -1.28 0.22 -13.82
N GLN A 312 -2.00 0.65 -12.79
CA GLN A 312 -1.63 0.35 -11.40
C GLN A 312 -1.84 -1.13 -11.05
N ALA A 313 -2.87 -1.75 -11.62
CA ALA A 313 -3.08 -3.20 -11.49
C ALA A 313 -1.98 -3.98 -12.21
N ILE A 314 -1.57 -3.55 -13.41
CA ILE A 314 -0.44 -4.16 -14.13
C ILE A 314 0.85 -4.09 -13.30
N ILE A 315 1.15 -2.92 -12.71
CA ILE A 315 2.32 -2.75 -11.84
C ILE A 315 2.23 -3.68 -10.61
N ARG A 316 1.06 -3.77 -9.97
CA ARG A 316 0.85 -4.68 -8.84
C ARG A 316 1.16 -6.13 -9.22
N ASP A 317 0.65 -6.58 -10.36
CA ASP A 317 0.83 -7.95 -10.82
C ASP A 317 2.32 -8.20 -11.14
N ASP A 318 3.01 -7.25 -11.78
CA ASP A 318 4.45 -7.32 -12.04
C ASP A 318 5.28 -7.38 -10.74
N PHE A 319 4.92 -6.59 -9.72
CA PHE A 319 5.56 -6.65 -8.40
C PHE A 319 5.45 -8.03 -7.74
N ASN A 320 4.28 -8.66 -7.85
CA ASN A 320 4.05 -9.97 -7.28
C ASN A 320 4.80 -11.06 -8.07
N LEU A 321 4.70 -11.03 -9.40
CA LEU A 321 5.26 -12.04 -10.29
C LEU A 321 6.79 -11.99 -10.36
N THR A 322 7.36 -10.79 -10.52
CA THR A 322 8.78 -10.63 -10.82
C THR A 322 9.62 -10.53 -9.55
N LEU A 323 9.09 -9.89 -8.50
CA LEU A 323 9.85 -9.58 -7.29
C LEU A 323 9.35 -10.28 -6.03
N ASN A 324 8.17 -10.93 -6.07
CA ASN A 324 7.47 -11.43 -4.88
C ASN A 324 7.33 -10.32 -3.81
N LYS A 325 6.91 -9.13 -4.24
CA LYS A 325 6.71 -7.93 -3.41
C LYS A 325 5.26 -7.44 -3.50
N VAL A 326 4.82 -6.73 -2.47
CA VAL A 326 3.47 -6.15 -2.39
C VAL A 326 3.48 -4.70 -2.86
N TYR A 327 2.64 -4.38 -3.84
CA TYR A 327 2.41 -3.00 -4.29
C TYR A 327 1.00 -2.53 -3.92
N VAL A 328 0.92 -1.54 -3.02
CA VAL A 328 -0.36 -1.02 -2.50
C VAL A 328 -0.67 0.31 -3.16
N PHE A 329 -1.63 0.32 -4.09
CA PHE A 329 -2.04 1.55 -4.78
C PHE A 329 -3.41 2.09 -4.35
N LYS A 330 -4.26 1.25 -3.76
CA LYS A 330 -5.55 1.66 -3.19
C LYS A 330 -5.36 2.34 -1.84
N ARG A 331 -6.13 3.40 -1.59
CA ARG A 331 -6.16 4.05 -0.27
C ARG A 331 -6.81 3.11 0.75
N GLY A 332 -6.29 3.09 1.97
CA GLY A 332 -6.78 2.24 3.07
C GLY A 332 -6.09 0.90 3.21
N GLY A 333 -5.34 0.46 2.19
CA GLY A 333 -4.44 -0.68 2.35
C GLY A 333 -3.40 -0.38 3.43
N MET A 334 -3.04 -1.41 4.22
CA MET A 334 -1.91 -1.30 5.13
C MET A 334 -0.64 -1.04 4.34
N GLU A 335 0.14 -0.06 4.77
CA GLU A 335 1.43 0.22 4.16
C GLU A 335 2.36 -0.99 4.39
N PRO A 336 2.88 -1.60 3.31
CA PRO A 336 3.72 -2.78 3.46
C PRO A 336 5.01 -2.43 4.21
N ALA A 337 5.53 -3.39 4.97
CA ALA A 337 6.85 -3.25 5.58
C ALA A 337 7.92 -3.00 4.50
N SER A 338 9.02 -2.35 4.89
CA SER A 338 10.04 -1.85 3.96
C SER A 338 10.71 -2.94 3.12
N ASP A 339 10.74 -4.18 3.59
CA ASP A 339 11.26 -5.36 2.91
C ASP A 339 10.18 -6.11 2.10
N VAL A 340 8.91 -5.97 2.47
CA VAL A 340 7.77 -6.64 1.83
C VAL A 340 7.30 -5.92 0.57
N GLY A 341 7.41 -4.59 0.52
CA GLY A 341 6.96 -3.85 -0.66
C GLY A 341 6.88 -2.33 -0.51
N CYS A 342 6.02 -1.70 -1.31
CA CYS A 342 5.82 -0.25 -1.28
C CYS A 342 4.39 0.17 -1.63
N SER A 343 4.03 1.40 -1.25
CA SER A 343 2.79 2.04 -1.67
C SER A 343 3.01 2.84 -2.96
N VAL A 344 1.93 3.13 -3.70
CA VAL A 344 1.97 4.02 -4.88
C VAL A 344 2.54 5.40 -4.54
N GLU A 345 2.34 5.90 -3.31
CA GLU A 345 2.91 7.16 -2.83
C GLU A 345 4.43 7.11 -2.77
N HIS A 346 4.97 6.05 -2.15
CA HIS A 346 6.41 5.83 -2.10
C HIS A 346 7.00 5.61 -3.50
N ALA A 347 6.35 4.80 -4.34
CA ALA A 347 6.77 4.56 -5.71
C ALA A 347 6.81 5.86 -6.53
N ALA A 348 5.72 6.63 -6.55
CA ALA A 348 5.61 7.85 -7.33
C ALA A 348 6.58 8.94 -6.83
N THR A 349 6.80 9.04 -5.51
CA THR A 349 7.80 9.97 -4.95
C THR A 349 9.22 9.56 -5.35
N ALA A 350 9.56 8.28 -5.29
CA ALA A 350 10.86 7.78 -5.68
C ALA A 350 11.12 7.97 -7.19
N LEU A 351 10.15 7.64 -8.05
CA LEU A 351 10.22 7.88 -9.49
C LEU A 351 10.36 9.37 -9.81
N ALA A 352 9.67 10.26 -9.07
CA ALA A 352 9.82 11.70 -9.23
C ALA A 352 11.23 12.19 -8.87
N CYS A 353 11.88 11.58 -7.88
CA CYS A 353 13.27 11.86 -7.54
C CYS A 353 14.22 11.32 -8.63
N ALA A 354 13.93 10.15 -9.21
CA ALA A 354 14.71 9.55 -10.28
C ALA A 354 14.62 10.33 -11.60
N HIS A 355 13.49 10.98 -11.86
CA HIS A 355 13.25 11.74 -13.08
C HIS A 355 14.28 12.85 -13.31
N ARG A 356 14.70 13.07 -14.56
CA ARG A 356 15.77 14.05 -14.95
C ARG A 356 15.51 15.50 -14.53
N ASN A 357 14.25 15.87 -14.32
CA ASN A 357 13.86 17.25 -14.04
C ASN A 357 13.44 17.42 -12.57
N ALA A 358 14.21 18.23 -11.83
CA ALA A 358 13.96 18.61 -10.44
C ALA A 358 12.61 19.33 -10.19
N GLU A 359 11.90 19.71 -11.26
CA GLU A 359 10.57 20.31 -11.17
C GLU A 359 9.54 19.44 -10.46
N LEU A 360 9.58 18.12 -10.66
CA LEU A 360 8.63 17.21 -10.03
C LEU A 360 8.79 17.21 -8.50
N VAL A 361 10.02 17.13 -7.99
CA VAL A 361 10.29 17.18 -6.55
C VAL A 361 9.90 18.51 -5.93
N ALA A 362 10.15 19.64 -6.62
CA ALA A 362 9.73 20.96 -6.15
C ALA A 362 8.20 21.10 -6.07
N ARG A 363 7.48 20.55 -7.05
CA ARG A 363 6.00 20.51 -7.05
C ARG A 363 5.47 19.67 -5.90
N ILE A 364 6.00 18.46 -5.70
CA ILE A 364 5.60 17.58 -4.60
C ILE A 364 5.84 18.24 -3.24
N LYS A 365 6.99 18.91 -3.06
CA LYS A 365 7.29 19.64 -1.83
C LYS A 365 6.31 20.78 -1.55
N ARG A 366 5.79 21.43 -2.60
CA ARG A 366 4.78 22.49 -2.48
C ARG A 366 3.41 21.93 -2.10
N ASN A 367 2.98 20.86 -2.75
CA ASN A 367 1.74 20.16 -2.44
C ASN A 367 1.84 18.69 -2.93
N PRO A 368 1.80 17.70 -2.01
CA PRO A 368 1.83 16.28 -2.37
C PRO A 368 0.73 15.86 -3.35
N ASP A 369 -0.44 16.51 -3.35
CA ASP A 369 -1.54 16.18 -4.26
C ASP A 369 -1.20 16.42 -5.74
N LEU A 370 -0.16 17.22 -6.02
CA LEU A 370 0.31 17.48 -7.39
C LEU A 370 0.97 16.24 -8.02
N LEU A 371 1.35 15.25 -7.22
CA LEU A 371 1.84 13.95 -7.69
C LEU A 371 0.80 13.22 -8.55
N TRP A 372 -0.47 13.50 -8.29
CA TRP A 372 -1.63 12.83 -8.90
C TRP A 372 -2.23 13.61 -10.07
N GLU A 373 -1.57 14.67 -10.53
CA GLU A 373 -2.06 15.45 -11.68
C GLU A 373 -1.91 14.66 -12.98
N GLU A 374 -3.00 14.54 -13.70
CA GLU A 374 -3.06 13.98 -15.05
C GLU A 374 -2.90 15.07 -16.11
N GLY A 375 -2.51 14.67 -17.32
CA GLY A 375 -2.36 15.54 -18.49
C GLY A 375 -0.91 15.63 -18.99
N PRO A 376 -0.65 16.36 -20.09
CA PRO A 376 0.66 16.37 -20.75
C PRO A 376 1.84 16.80 -19.85
N THR A 377 1.56 17.65 -18.86
CA THR A 377 2.53 18.14 -17.85
C THR A 377 2.22 17.65 -16.44
N GLY A 378 1.25 16.76 -16.30
CA GLY A 378 0.84 16.17 -15.03
C GLY A 378 1.88 15.19 -14.53
N ALA A 379 2.23 15.25 -13.24
CA ALA A 379 3.25 14.38 -12.66
C ALA A 379 2.89 12.89 -12.82
N TYR A 380 1.63 12.53 -12.61
CA TYR A 380 1.18 11.14 -12.72
C TYR A 380 1.35 10.61 -14.15
N THR A 381 0.97 11.40 -15.15
CA THR A 381 1.12 11.02 -16.57
C THR A 381 2.60 10.94 -16.98
N ILE A 382 3.47 11.78 -16.43
CA ILE A 382 4.91 11.70 -16.71
C ILE A 382 5.51 10.42 -16.11
N LEU A 383 5.13 10.07 -14.88
CA LEU A 383 5.72 8.95 -14.13
C LEU A 383 5.17 7.58 -14.52
N PHE A 384 3.88 7.49 -14.86
CA PHE A 384 3.19 6.24 -15.18
C PHE A 384 2.60 6.22 -16.60
N GLY A 385 2.89 7.23 -17.43
CA GLY A 385 2.46 7.30 -18.82
C GLY A 385 2.98 6.14 -19.65
N ASN A 386 4.29 5.94 -19.60
CA ASN A 386 4.92 4.69 -19.96
C ASN A 386 5.01 3.85 -18.68
N ILE A 387 4.46 2.63 -18.67
CA ILE A 387 4.36 1.83 -17.45
C ILE A 387 5.78 1.43 -17.01
N PRO A 388 6.31 1.93 -15.88
CA PRO A 388 7.61 1.51 -15.39
C PRO A 388 7.55 0.07 -14.89
N SER A 389 8.66 -0.67 -15.04
CA SER A 389 8.74 -2.05 -14.55
C SER A 389 8.75 -2.11 -13.02
N ALA A 390 8.33 -3.24 -12.45
CA ALA A 390 8.41 -3.47 -11.01
C ALA A 390 9.84 -3.30 -10.48
N THR A 391 10.84 -3.78 -11.23
CA THR A 391 12.27 -3.63 -10.89
C THR A 391 12.70 -2.16 -10.84
N GLU A 392 12.32 -1.36 -11.84
CA GLU A 392 12.63 0.07 -11.90
C GLU A 392 12.03 0.82 -10.70
N ILE A 393 10.76 0.57 -10.40
CA ILE A 393 10.07 1.18 -9.26
C ILE A 393 10.75 0.74 -7.95
N TRP A 394 10.97 -0.57 -7.78
CA TRP A 394 11.50 -1.10 -6.53
C TRP A 394 12.90 -0.58 -6.23
N ARG A 395 13.78 -0.56 -7.23
CA ARG A 395 15.12 0.00 -7.10
C ARG A 395 15.08 1.48 -6.79
N SER A 396 14.20 2.23 -7.43
CA SER A 396 13.97 3.64 -7.09
C SER A 396 13.55 3.80 -5.62
N VAL A 397 12.61 2.98 -5.15
CA VAL A 397 12.16 3.00 -3.75
C VAL A 397 13.29 2.64 -2.78
N GLN A 398 14.13 1.64 -3.09
CA GLN A 398 15.28 1.26 -2.26
C GLN A 398 16.30 2.39 -2.13
N LEU A 399 16.65 3.04 -3.25
CA LEU A 399 17.58 4.16 -3.22
C LEU A 399 17.00 5.35 -2.46
N PHE A 400 15.74 5.69 -2.71
CA PHE A 400 15.05 6.78 -2.00
C PHE A 400 15.01 6.54 -0.48
N ARG A 401 14.69 5.32 -0.04
CA ARG A 401 14.69 4.94 1.39
C ARG A 401 16.10 5.05 1.98
N THR A 402 17.11 4.52 1.28
CA THR A 402 18.51 4.57 1.72
C THR A 402 18.99 6.02 1.90
N VAL A 403 18.69 6.89 0.93
CA VAL A 403 19.03 8.32 1.01
C VAL A 403 18.30 8.98 2.16
N SER A 404 16.99 8.74 2.31
CA SER A 404 16.16 9.32 3.37
C SER A 404 16.64 8.91 4.77
N ASP A 405 16.95 7.63 4.97
CA ASP A 405 17.43 7.12 6.25
C ASP A 405 18.83 7.65 6.59
N THR A 406 19.72 7.73 5.58
CA THR A 406 21.06 8.30 5.76
C THR A 406 20.97 9.79 6.06
N LEU A 407 20.10 10.53 5.37
CA LEU A 407 19.89 11.95 5.61
C LEU A 407 19.36 12.22 7.02
N ARG A 408 18.42 11.41 7.51
CA ARG A 408 17.94 11.47 8.92
C ARG A 408 19.06 11.21 9.93
N GLN A 409 20.02 10.34 9.61
CA GLN A 409 21.18 10.11 10.48
C GLN A 409 22.19 11.28 10.45
N GLN A 410 22.33 11.95 9.30
CA GLN A 410 23.20 13.13 9.17
C GLN A 410 22.57 14.39 9.76
N SER A 411 21.25 14.59 9.65
CA SER A 411 20.56 15.77 10.18
C SER A 411 20.80 15.92 11.70
N GLY A 412 20.88 14.81 12.43
CA GLY A 412 21.24 14.80 13.86
C GLY A 412 22.65 15.32 14.19
N LYS A 413 23.53 15.51 13.21
CA LYS A 413 24.91 16.03 13.38
C LYS A 413 25.05 17.52 13.04
N HIS A 414 24.02 18.12 12.45
CA HIS A 414 24.01 19.51 12.02
C HIS A 414 23.11 20.34 12.94
N GLU A 415 23.50 21.58 13.24
CA GLU A 415 22.65 22.50 14.02
C GLU A 415 22.01 23.58 13.13
N SER A 416 20.89 24.15 13.58
CA SER A 416 20.26 25.34 13.01
C SER A 416 19.92 25.19 11.51
N ARG A 417 20.49 26.04 10.65
CA ARG A 417 20.16 26.19 9.23
C ARG A 417 20.44 24.93 8.41
N ALA A 418 21.51 24.21 8.71
CA ALA A 418 21.86 22.97 8.01
C ALA A 418 20.89 21.82 8.35
N SER A 419 20.38 21.75 9.58
CA SER A 419 19.28 20.83 9.93
C SER A 419 18.02 21.16 9.13
N ALA A 420 17.66 22.44 9.01
CA ALA A 420 16.50 22.85 8.23
C ALA A 420 16.67 22.52 6.73
N VAL A 421 17.88 22.62 6.18
CA VAL A 421 18.17 22.17 4.80
C VAL A 421 18.02 20.65 4.68
N ALA A 422 18.47 19.86 5.66
CA ALA A 422 18.27 18.42 5.66
C ALA A 422 16.78 18.03 5.73
N ASP A 423 15.99 18.69 6.58
CA ASP A 423 14.57 18.39 6.79
C ASP A 423 13.68 18.84 5.61
N HIS A 424 13.98 19.99 5.01
CA HIS A 424 13.19 20.54 3.91
C HIS A 424 13.73 20.19 2.51
N GLY A 425 15.01 19.83 2.40
CA GLY A 425 15.69 19.49 1.16
C GLY A 425 15.75 17.99 0.86
N ASP A 426 15.13 17.15 1.70
CA ASP A 426 15.03 15.69 1.56
C ASP A 426 14.80 15.19 0.13
N LEU A 427 13.75 15.69 -0.54
CA LEU A 427 13.43 15.28 -1.91
C LEU A 427 14.47 15.75 -2.93
N LEU A 428 15.09 16.92 -2.71
CA LEU A 428 16.11 17.44 -3.62
C LEU A 428 17.45 16.70 -3.44
N VAL A 429 17.83 16.37 -2.21
CA VAL A 429 18.98 15.52 -1.91
C VAL A 429 18.80 14.14 -2.56
N ALA A 430 17.62 13.54 -2.42
CA ALA A 430 17.28 12.30 -3.10
C ALA A 430 17.40 12.45 -4.63
N HIS A 431 16.81 13.50 -5.21
CA HIS A 431 16.92 13.75 -6.65
C HIS A 431 18.37 13.86 -7.14
N ILE A 432 19.23 14.63 -6.44
CA ILE A 432 20.65 14.75 -6.78
C ILE A 432 21.36 13.39 -6.67
N ALA A 433 21.06 12.61 -5.64
CA ALA A 433 21.61 11.27 -5.47
C ALA A 433 21.24 10.33 -6.64
N PHE A 434 20.00 10.41 -7.15
CA PHE A 434 19.61 9.71 -8.38
C PHE A 434 20.38 10.18 -9.61
N GLN A 435 20.55 11.50 -9.78
CA GLN A 435 21.29 12.03 -10.93
C GLN A 435 22.77 11.62 -10.91
N LEU A 436 23.37 11.46 -9.71
CA LEU A 436 24.73 10.95 -9.54
C LEU A 436 24.84 9.44 -9.78
N ALA A 437 23.82 8.66 -9.41
CA ALA A 437 23.79 7.23 -9.69
C ALA A 437 23.76 6.95 -11.20
N GLY A 438 23.11 7.83 -11.96
CA GLY A 438 22.86 7.66 -13.39
C GLY A 438 21.59 6.85 -13.64
N ILE A 439 20.87 7.18 -14.70
CA ILE A 439 19.57 6.57 -15.02
C ILE A 439 19.75 5.09 -15.39
N ASP A 440 20.85 4.76 -16.05
CA ASP A 440 21.21 3.39 -16.45
C ASP A 440 21.55 2.50 -15.24
N ALA A 441 21.69 3.06 -14.03
CA ALA A 441 21.94 2.26 -12.83
C ALA A 441 20.76 1.36 -12.46
N LEU A 442 19.54 1.73 -12.88
CA LEU A 442 18.32 0.96 -12.62
C LEU A 442 18.25 -0.33 -13.43
N ASP A 443 19.09 -0.51 -14.46
CA ASP A 443 19.14 -1.69 -15.33
C ASP A 443 20.30 -2.66 -14.99
N LYS A 444 21.13 -2.33 -14.00
CA LYS A 444 22.29 -3.14 -13.60
C LYS A 444 21.89 -4.50 -12.98
N ASN A 445 22.79 -5.45 -12.87
CA ASN A 445 22.50 -6.69 -12.13
C ASN A 445 22.41 -6.43 -10.60
N GLU A 446 21.94 -7.42 -9.84
CA GLU A 446 21.69 -7.29 -8.38
C GLU A 446 22.96 -6.85 -7.60
N GLU A 447 24.11 -7.46 -7.89
CA GLU A 447 25.37 -7.19 -7.20
C GLU A 447 25.90 -5.78 -7.49
N GLU A 448 25.86 -5.37 -8.75
CA GLU A 448 26.25 -4.03 -9.17
C GLU A 448 25.32 -2.95 -8.62
N TRP A 449 24.03 -3.26 -8.51
CA TRP A 449 23.03 -2.36 -7.93
C TRP A 449 23.28 -2.14 -6.43
N GLU A 450 23.55 -3.20 -5.67
CA GLU A 450 23.88 -3.10 -4.25
C GLU A 450 25.16 -2.26 -4.03
N PHE A 451 26.19 -2.49 -4.85
CA PHE A 451 27.41 -1.68 -4.80
C PHE A 451 27.12 -0.19 -5.08
N GLN A 452 26.26 0.10 -6.06
CA GLN A 452 25.86 1.47 -6.39
C GLN A 452 25.10 2.13 -5.23
N ILE A 453 24.16 1.42 -4.58
CA ILE A 453 23.44 1.94 -3.41
C ILE A 453 24.42 2.29 -2.29
N GLN A 454 25.39 1.43 -1.98
CA GLN A 454 26.37 1.71 -0.93
C GLN A 454 27.28 2.89 -1.28
N ALA A 455 27.67 3.02 -2.55
CA ALA A 455 28.45 4.16 -3.03
C ALA A 455 27.68 5.48 -2.85
N ILE A 456 26.41 5.54 -3.26
CA ILE A 456 25.56 6.72 -3.09
C ILE A 456 25.31 7.02 -1.62
N ARG A 457 25.08 6.01 -0.79
CA ARG A 457 24.95 6.15 0.66
C ARG A 457 26.15 6.89 1.28
N GLY A 458 27.37 6.58 0.82
CA GLY A 458 28.59 7.28 1.23
C GLY A 458 28.67 8.74 0.77
N GLN A 459 27.96 9.11 -0.30
CA GLN A 459 27.94 10.46 -0.87
C GLN A 459 26.83 11.35 -0.31
N VAL A 460 25.77 10.80 0.32
CA VAL A 460 24.63 11.60 0.84
C VAL A 460 25.07 12.74 1.75
N GLY A 461 26.04 12.50 2.63
CA GLY A 461 26.58 13.56 3.50
C GLY A 461 27.25 14.69 2.71
N GLN A 462 28.02 14.35 1.68
CA GLN A 462 28.68 15.32 0.80
C GLN A 462 27.66 16.13 -0.01
N ILE A 463 26.61 15.48 -0.49
CA ILE A 463 25.50 16.14 -1.20
C ILE A 463 24.83 17.17 -0.28
N LEU A 464 24.58 16.80 0.98
CA LEU A 464 23.98 17.72 1.97
C LEU A 464 24.90 18.92 2.23
N ASP A 465 26.20 18.69 2.45
CA ASP A 465 27.18 19.76 2.72
C ASP A 465 27.24 20.75 1.55
N TRP A 466 27.31 20.25 0.32
CA TRP A 466 27.26 21.07 -0.89
C TRP A 466 25.93 21.81 -1.04
N LEU A 467 24.81 21.14 -0.73
CA LEU A 467 23.51 21.76 -0.82
C LEU A 467 23.35 22.93 0.17
N VAL A 468 23.83 22.77 1.40
CA VAL A 468 23.86 23.85 2.40
C VAL A 468 24.69 25.03 1.89
N HIS A 469 25.89 24.75 1.38
CA HIS A 469 26.78 25.77 0.84
C HIS A 469 26.14 26.53 -0.33
N GLU A 470 25.57 25.82 -1.30
CA GLU A 470 24.98 26.41 -2.50
C GLU A 470 23.70 27.19 -2.22
N VAL A 471 22.90 26.76 -1.24
CA VAL A 471 21.74 27.54 -0.77
C VAL A 471 22.19 28.91 -0.24
N ASP A 472 23.24 28.95 0.57
CA ASP A 472 23.76 30.20 1.12
C ASP A 472 24.43 31.07 0.04
N ARG A 473 25.17 30.46 -0.89
CA ARG A 473 25.86 31.14 -1.99
C ARG A 473 24.89 31.77 -2.99
N LEU A 474 23.85 31.05 -3.40
CA LEU A 474 22.92 31.49 -4.43
C LEU A 474 21.77 32.36 -3.89
N PHE A 475 21.29 32.09 -2.68
CA PHE A 475 20.07 32.72 -2.15
C PHE A 475 20.26 33.46 -0.83
N THR A 476 21.50 33.60 -0.36
CA THR A 476 21.87 34.28 0.89
C THR A 476 21.42 33.54 2.17
N LYS A 477 22.12 33.82 3.28
CA LYS A 477 21.88 33.21 4.61
C LYS A 477 20.52 33.59 5.24
N THR A 478 19.82 34.59 4.70
CA THR A 478 18.50 35.05 5.19
C THR A 478 17.31 34.43 4.45
N SER A 479 17.56 33.61 3.42
CA SER A 479 16.47 32.99 2.65
C SER A 479 15.65 31.99 3.48
N PHE A 480 14.33 32.01 3.23
CA PHE A 480 13.38 31.05 3.81
C PHE A 480 13.52 29.67 3.14
N ILE A 481 14.15 28.74 3.85
CA ILE A 481 14.50 27.40 3.39
C ILE A 481 13.28 26.63 2.86
N GLY A 482 12.16 26.63 3.60
CA GLY A 482 10.94 25.92 3.17
C GLY A 482 10.42 26.38 1.80
N SER A 483 10.47 27.70 1.53
CA SER A 483 10.03 28.25 0.24
C SER A 483 11.01 27.97 -0.90
N THR A 484 12.31 27.82 -0.59
CA THR A 484 13.36 27.56 -1.57
C THR A 484 13.18 26.19 -2.22
N PHE A 485 12.93 25.15 -1.42
CA PHE A 485 12.74 23.78 -1.94
C PHE A 485 11.37 23.52 -2.58
N SER A 486 10.42 24.43 -2.40
CA SER A 486 9.14 24.42 -3.13
C SER A 486 9.15 25.23 -4.44
N ASN A 487 10.26 25.91 -4.76
CA ASN A 487 10.38 26.75 -5.96
C ASN A 487 11.14 26.01 -7.06
N ILE A 488 10.49 25.82 -8.21
CA ILE A 488 11.00 25.04 -9.35
C ILE A 488 12.34 25.59 -9.85
N GLU A 489 12.45 26.90 -10.05
CA GLU A 489 13.65 27.52 -10.62
C GLU A 489 14.84 27.41 -9.66
N ARG A 490 14.60 27.62 -8.37
CA ARG A 490 15.65 27.48 -7.34
C ARG A 490 16.14 26.03 -7.23
N CYS A 491 15.24 25.05 -7.26
CA CYS A 491 15.61 23.63 -7.25
C CYS A 491 16.45 23.24 -8.47
N LYS A 492 16.13 23.75 -9.67
CA LYS A 492 16.93 23.54 -10.88
C LYS A 492 18.34 24.13 -10.74
N GLN A 493 18.46 25.36 -10.25
CA GLN A 493 19.75 26.03 -10.02
C GLN A 493 20.61 25.28 -9.00
N LEU A 494 20.04 24.87 -7.87
CA LEU A 494 20.74 24.11 -6.84
C LEU A 494 21.21 22.74 -7.35
N THR A 495 20.34 22.02 -8.07
CA THR A 495 20.70 20.71 -8.64
C THR A 495 21.91 20.85 -9.56
N ASN A 496 21.89 21.80 -10.49
CA ASN A 496 23.00 22.03 -11.42
C ASN A 496 24.30 22.42 -10.70
N ALA A 497 24.22 23.29 -9.70
CA ALA A 497 25.39 23.73 -8.94
C ALA A 497 26.01 22.58 -8.12
N VAL A 498 25.21 21.84 -7.36
CA VAL A 498 25.70 20.70 -6.56
C VAL A 498 26.24 19.59 -7.44
N MET A 499 25.56 19.25 -8.55
CA MET A 499 26.05 18.27 -9.51
C MET A 499 27.41 18.67 -10.10
N HIS A 500 27.61 19.97 -10.41
CA HIS A 500 28.88 20.46 -10.90
C HIS A 500 30.00 20.34 -9.87
N CYS A 501 29.74 20.67 -8.60
CA CYS A 501 30.71 20.52 -7.51
C CYS A 501 31.08 19.06 -7.24
N MET A 502 30.09 18.16 -7.25
CA MET A 502 30.30 16.72 -7.03
C MET A 502 31.10 16.06 -8.16
N THR A 503 30.86 16.44 -9.41
CA THR A 503 31.54 15.88 -10.58
C THR A 503 32.93 16.46 -10.83
N SER A 504 33.16 17.72 -10.45
CA SER A 504 34.47 18.38 -10.56
C SER A 504 35.48 17.95 -9.48
N GLY A 505 35.03 17.22 -8.45
CA GLY A 505 35.90 16.79 -7.35
C GLY A 505 36.38 17.95 -6.48
N ALA A 506 35.61 19.05 -6.43
CA ALA A 506 35.95 20.19 -5.59
C ALA A 506 36.05 19.78 -4.10
N PRO A 507 36.98 20.38 -3.33
CA PRO A 507 37.09 20.08 -1.91
C PRO A 507 35.80 20.44 -1.19
N LEU A 508 35.37 19.56 -0.27
CA LEU A 508 34.15 19.74 0.53
C LEU A 508 34.16 21.12 1.21
N PRO A 509 33.04 21.87 1.15
CA PRO A 509 32.96 23.17 1.78
C PRO A 509 33.13 23.03 3.29
N PRO A 510 33.83 23.95 3.96
CA PRO A 510 33.99 23.91 5.40
C PRO A 510 32.64 24.11 6.08
N MET A 511 32.14 23.04 6.73
CA MET A 511 30.88 23.07 7.50
C MET A 511 31.07 23.54 8.94
N THR A 512 32.23 24.14 9.29
CA THR A 512 32.59 24.52 10.67
C THR A 512 31.59 25.47 11.34
N GLU A 513 30.88 26.31 10.59
CA GLU A 513 29.80 27.17 11.12
C GLU A 513 28.50 26.40 11.44
N TYR A 514 28.33 25.19 10.91
CA TYR A 514 27.10 24.40 10.95
C TYR A 514 27.28 22.99 11.56
N GLN A 515 28.52 22.58 11.84
CA GLN A 515 28.86 21.36 12.54
C GLN A 515 28.55 21.53 14.04
N SER A 516 27.88 20.54 14.63
CA SER A 516 27.66 20.58 16.07
C SER A 516 29.01 20.59 16.79
N SER A 517 29.23 21.55 17.68
CA SER A 517 30.39 21.58 18.60
C SER A 517 30.27 20.53 19.72
N LYS A 518 29.31 19.61 19.62
CA LYS A 518 29.08 18.58 20.62
C LYS A 518 29.79 17.30 20.20
N ALA A 519 31.04 17.17 20.64
CA ALA A 519 31.53 15.87 21.08
C ALA A 519 30.42 15.22 21.92
N ASN A 520 30.04 13.98 21.60
CA ASN A 520 29.08 13.11 22.31
C ASN A 520 28.75 13.65 23.71
N ARG A 521 27.79 14.57 23.80
CA ARG A 521 27.20 14.88 25.10
C ARG A 521 26.31 13.69 25.38
N PRO A 522 26.58 12.89 26.43
CA PRO A 522 25.63 11.85 26.82
C PRO A 522 24.28 12.53 26.94
N ARG A 523 23.23 11.91 26.37
CA ARG A 523 21.82 12.38 26.47
C ARG A 523 21.67 13.19 27.75
N ALA A 524 21.48 14.51 27.63
CA ALA A 524 21.35 15.37 28.79
C ALA A 524 20.35 14.67 29.74
N ARG A 525 20.82 14.29 30.94
CA ARG A 525 19.97 13.60 31.91
C ARG A 525 18.69 14.43 32.03
N ALA A 526 17.53 13.81 31.95
CA ALA A 526 16.26 14.54 32.00
C ALA A 526 16.23 15.38 33.29
N ALA A 527 15.78 16.64 33.22
CA ALA A 527 15.77 17.57 34.37
C ALA A 527 15.16 16.94 35.64
N VAL A 528 14.08 16.17 35.48
CA VAL A 528 13.43 15.41 36.56
C VAL A 528 14.38 14.39 37.19
N GLN A 529 15.16 13.67 36.38
CA GLN A 529 16.08 12.65 36.86
C GLN A 529 17.23 13.27 37.65
N ILE A 530 17.78 14.40 37.18
CA ILE A 530 18.82 15.17 37.89
C ILE A 530 18.31 15.62 39.25
N LEU A 531 17.11 16.20 39.30
CA LEU A 531 16.52 16.71 40.53
C LEU A 531 16.20 15.61 41.54
N LEU A 532 15.76 14.45 41.07
CA LEU A 532 15.51 13.28 41.92
C LEU A 532 16.81 12.64 42.42
N ASP A 533 17.82 12.50 41.55
CA ASP A 533 19.10 11.89 41.93
C ASP A 533 19.88 12.77 42.92
N ALA A 534 19.72 14.10 42.86
CA ALA A 534 20.32 15.06 43.78
C ALA A 534 19.45 15.41 45.00
N ASP A 535 18.28 14.76 45.17
CA ASP A 535 17.29 15.06 46.23
C ASP A 535 17.00 16.56 46.40
N ARG A 536 17.00 17.31 45.28
CA ARG A 536 16.98 18.78 45.29
C ARG A 536 15.63 19.36 45.68
N ILE A 537 14.55 18.63 45.43
CA ILE A 537 13.16 19.03 45.73
C ILE A 537 12.57 18.00 46.69
N ARG A 538 12.16 18.46 47.86
CA ARG A 538 11.55 17.62 48.90
C ARG A 538 10.23 17.02 48.41
N ASP A 539 9.98 15.76 48.77
CA ASP A 539 8.69 15.12 48.58
C ASP A 539 7.57 15.95 49.22
N GLY A 540 6.48 16.17 48.50
CA GLY A 540 5.38 17.04 48.95
C GLY A 540 5.56 18.53 48.65
N ALA A 541 6.66 18.96 48.02
CA ALA A 541 6.84 20.37 47.65
C ALA A 541 5.78 20.82 46.63
N THR A 542 5.26 22.04 46.80
CA THR A 542 4.26 22.61 45.89
C THR A 542 4.93 23.33 44.73
N LEU A 543 4.50 23.02 43.51
CA LEU A 543 4.94 23.62 42.26
C LEU A 543 3.83 24.44 41.62
N ASP A 544 4.23 25.57 41.06
CA ASP A 544 3.37 26.52 40.36
C ASP A 544 3.53 26.39 38.85
N TYR A 545 2.41 26.26 38.15
CA TYR A 545 2.40 26.30 36.69
C TYR A 545 2.47 27.74 36.20
N VAL A 546 3.49 28.03 35.40
CA VAL A 546 3.72 29.31 34.74
C VAL A 546 3.77 29.09 33.23
N PRO A 547 2.83 29.66 32.45
CA PRO A 547 2.84 29.59 31.00
C PRO A 547 4.18 30.05 30.41
N SER A 548 4.70 29.27 29.46
CA SER A 548 6.01 29.47 28.83
C SER A 548 6.03 30.58 27.77
N SER A 549 4.86 31.01 27.30
CA SER A 549 4.70 32.05 26.27
C SER A 549 3.48 32.93 26.53
N ASP A 550 3.47 34.13 25.94
CA ASP A 550 2.32 35.05 26.05
C ASP A 550 1.06 34.50 25.39
N ARG A 551 1.22 33.70 24.32
CA ARG A 551 0.11 33.03 23.63
C ARG A 551 -0.55 31.97 24.52
N GLU A 552 0.27 31.15 25.18
CA GLU A 552 -0.19 30.16 26.17
C GLU A 552 -0.84 30.85 27.36
N ARG A 553 -0.23 31.94 27.86
CA ARG A 553 -0.77 32.75 28.95
C ARG A 553 -2.16 33.29 28.60
N ALA A 554 -2.35 33.83 27.39
CA ALA A 554 -3.64 34.34 26.94
C ALA A 554 -4.71 33.23 26.83
N ALA A 555 -4.34 32.07 26.25
CA ALA A 555 -5.25 30.94 26.08
C ALA A 555 -5.68 30.30 27.41
N MET A 556 -4.76 30.20 28.38
CA MET A 556 -4.99 29.49 29.64
C MET A 556 -5.56 30.38 30.75
N LYS A 557 -5.49 31.71 30.63
CA LYS A 557 -5.83 32.66 31.71
C LYS A 557 -7.23 32.47 32.29
N ALA A 558 -8.25 32.39 31.43
CA ALA A 558 -9.64 32.26 31.88
C ALA A 558 -9.90 30.88 32.52
N TRP A 559 -9.34 29.83 31.95
CA TRP A 559 -9.53 28.46 32.42
C TRP A 559 -8.82 28.18 33.75
N ILE A 560 -7.60 28.69 33.93
CA ILE A 560 -6.89 28.60 35.23
C ILE A 560 -7.56 29.49 36.27
N GLY A 561 -7.98 30.70 35.89
CA GLY A 561 -8.67 31.62 36.80
C GLY A 561 -9.98 31.06 37.39
N ALA A 562 -10.62 30.11 36.70
CA ALA A 562 -11.85 29.46 37.15
C ALA A 562 -11.63 28.45 38.30
N ASP A 563 -10.43 27.86 38.43
CA ASP A 563 -10.09 26.95 39.53
C ASP A 563 -8.60 27.06 39.85
N PRO A 564 -8.22 27.74 40.97
CA PRO A 564 -6.84 27.93 41.38
C PRO A 564 -6.03 26.63 41.56
N ARG A 565 -6.70 25.49 41.76
CA ARG A 565 -6.01 24.18 41.85
C ARG A 565 -5.40 23.77 40.52
N ARG A 566 -5.89 24.29 39.39
CA ARG A 566 -5.38 23.92 38.05
C ARG A 566 -3.94 24.36 37.82
N SER A 567 -3.47 25.41 38.50
CA SER A 567 -2.08 25.87 38.42
C SER A 567 -1.15 25.28 39.47
N LYS A 568 -1.61 24.31 40.28
CA LYS A 568 -0.83 23.74 41.39
C LYS A 568 -0.59 22.25 41.15
N ALA A 569 0.65 21.82 41.39
CA ALA A 569 1.01 20.41 41.46
C ALA A 569 1.91 20.14 42.67
N THR A 570 1.88 18.91 43.18
CA THR A 570 2.76 18.46 44.27
C THR A 570 3.86 17.59 43.69
N TRP A 571 5.11 17.87 44.07
CA TRP A 571 6.26 17.04 43.72
C TRP A 571 6.19 15.71 44.46
N VAL A 572 6.36 14.62 43.73
CA VAL A 572 6.41 13.25 44.25
C VAL A 572 7.68 12.58 43.76
N LEU A 573 8.29 11.74 44.59
CA LEU A 573 9.48 10.95 44.27
C LEU A 573 9.20 9.80 43.28
N ASP A 574 8.71 10.12 42.07
CA ASP A 574 8.49 9.19 40.96
C ASP A 574 9.27 9.62 39.71
N ARG A 575 10.04 8.69 39.13
CA ARG A 575 10.92 8.97 37.98
C ARG A 575 10.18 9.24 36.66
N LYS A 576 8.94 8.76 36.51
CA LYS A 576 8.14 8.88 35.29
C LYS A 576 7.05 9.94 35.41
N ALA A 577 6.44 10.07 36.59
CA ALA A 577 5.30 10.94 36.85
C ALA A 577 5.46 11.73 38.15
N PRO A 578 6.46 12.65 38.23
CA PRO A 578 6.82 13.34 39.47
C PRO A 578 5.82 14.41 39.91
N LEU A 579 4.78 14.70 39.12
CA LEU A 579 3.79 15.75 39.43
C LEU A 579 2.44 15.14 39.75
N ARG A 580 1.97 15.31 40.99
CA ARG A 580 0.58 15.04 41.36
C ARG A 580 -0.24 16.31 41.18
N TRP A 581 -1.16 16.33 40.23
CA TRP A 581 -1.95 17.52 39.92
C TRP A 581 -3.00 17.80 41.00
N ALA A 582 -3.16 19.05 41.43
CA ALA A 582 -4.07 19.38 42.52
C ALA A 582 -5.56 19.38 42.11
N ALA A 583 -5.87 19.40 40.80
CA ALA A 583 -7.25 19.42 40.32
C ALA A 583 -7.92 18.04 40.35
N ASP A 584 -7.18 16.96 40.09
CA ASP A 584 -7.71 15.58 40.01
C ASP A 584 -6.99 14.56 40.90
N GLY A 585 -5.86 14.94 41.52
CA GLY A 585 -5.07 14.09 42.41
C GLY A 585 -4.24 13.01 41.70
N GLN A 586 -4.23 12.98 40.36
CA GLN A 586 -3.50 12.00 39.55
C GLN A 586 -2.05 12.44 39.27
N GLN A 587 -1.19 11.47 38.92
CA GLN A 587 0.22 11.71 38.66
C GLN A 587 0.53 11.80 37.16
N TYR A 588 1.38 12.76 36.79
CA TYR A 588 1.73 13.06 35.42
C TYR A 588 3.22 13.37 35.27
N SER A 589 3.73 13.15 34.06
CA SER A 589 4.99 13.77 33.66
C SER A 589 4.78 15.27 33.42
N PRO A 590 5.81 16.13 33.61
CA PRO A 590 5.67 17.57 33.43
C PRO A 590 5.11 17.99 32.07
N SER A 591 5.52 17.35 30.97
CA SER A 591 5.00 17.66 29.63
C SER A 591 3.59 17.15 29.42
N ARG A 592 3.27 15.93 29.91
CA ARG A 592 1.93 15.34 29.74
C ARG A 592 0.88 16.13 30.49
N LEU A 593 1.20 16.65 31.67
CA LEU A 593 0.27 17.47 32.44
C LEU A 593 -0.08 18.77 31.71
N VAL A 594 0.92 19.46 31.16
CA VAL A 594 0.69 20.71 30.41
C VAL A 594 -0.15 20.46 29.16
N MET A 595 0.14 19.40 28.40
CA MET A 595 -0.67 19.04 27.22
C MET A 595 -2.10 18.66 27.61
N HIS A 596 -2.28 17.95 28.72
CA HIS A 596 -3.61 17.62 29.24
C HIS A 596 -4.38 18.86 29.68
N MET A 597 -3.71 19.83 30.31
CA MET A 597 -4.31 21.12 30.67
C MET A 597 -4.75 21.91 29.43
N TRP A 598 -3.95 21.91 28.34
CA TRP A 598 -4.32 22.58 27.09
C TRP A 598 -5.57 21.98 26.43
N ASP A 599 -5.67 20.64 26.43
CA ASP A 599 -6.82 19.91 25.91
C ASP A 599 -8.09 20.24 26.69
N LEU A 600 -8.02 20.19 28.03
CA LEU A 600 -9.13 20.57 28.91
C LEU A 600 -9.50 22.06 28.83
N ALA A 601 -8.56 22.93 28.45
CA ALA A 601 -8.82 24.34 28.21
C ALA A 601 -9.39 24.62 26.80
N GLY A 602 -9.48 23.61 25.93
CA GLY A 602 -10.01 23.76 24.57
C GLY A 602 -9.11 24.58 23.64
N TRP A 603 -7.79 24.59 23.87
CA TRP A 603 -6.87 25.41 23.07
C TRP A 603 -6.52 24.74 21.72
N THR A 604 -7.38 24.96 20.72
CA THR A 604 -7.30 24.32 19.39
C THR A 604 -6.06 24.65 18.54
N THR A 605 -5.29 25.66 18.92
CA THR A 605 -4.07 26.08 18.21
C THR A 605 -2.79 25.84 19.02
N ALA A 606 -2.86 24.99 20.04
CA ALA A 606 -1.72 24.62 20.86
C ALA A 606 -0.63 23.89 20.04
N PRO A 607 0.66 24.08 20.36
CA PRO A 607 1.75 23.30 19.77
C PRO A 607 1.60 21.79 20.05
N VAL A 608 2.12 20.94 19.15
CA VAL A 608 2.10 19.47 19.32
C VAL A 608 3.08 18.95 20.38
N ALA A 609 3.98 19.80 20.90
CA ALA A 609 4.97 19.45 21.91
C ALA A 609 5.35 20.65 22.80
N ILE A 610 5.78 20.37 24.02
CA ILE A 610 6.18 21.38 25.02
C ILE A 610 7.35 20.90 25.89
N GLN A 611 8.22 21.83 26.29
CA GLN A 611 9.19 21.60 27.36
C GLN A 611 8.51 21.74 28.72
N GLY A 612 7.75 20.71 29.12
CA GLY A 612 6.96 20.69 30.34
C GLY A 612 7.70 21.12 31.60
N PRO A 613 8.93 20.65 31.88
CA PRO A 613 9.68 21.05 33.09
C PRO A 613 9.95 22.56 33.18
N LYS A 614 9.96 23.29 32.06
CA LYS A 614 10.14 24.75 32.04
C LYS A 614 8.91 25.50 32.58
N CYS A 615 7.74 24.86 32.56
CA CYS A 615 6.48 25.48 32.94
C CYS A 615 6.15 25.29 34.43
N TRP A 616 6.95 24.55 35.19
CA TRP A 616 6.71 24.26 36.60
C TRP A 616 7.79 24.89 37.46
N TYR A 617 7.39 25.73 38.40
CA TYR A 617 8.26 26.54 39.25
C TYR A 617 8.16 26.13 40.72
N LEU A 618 9.30 26.06 41.39
CA LEU A 618 9.37 25.91 42.85
C LEU A 618 9.47 27.30 43.49
N GLY A 619 8.31 27.93 43.70
CA GLY A 619 8.24 29.28 44.26
C GLY A 619 9.11 30.27 43.48
N VAL A 620 10.00 30.97 44.19
CA VAL A 620 10.96 31.93 43.61
C VAL A 620 12.31 31.30 43.22
N GLU A 621 12.53 30.01 43.51
CA GLU A 621 13.82 29.34 43.25
C GLU A 621 14.04 29.06 41.75
N GLY A 622 12.97 29.02 40.96
CA GLY A 622 13.02 28.87 39.51
C GLY A 622 12.25 27.66 38.99
N SER A 623 12.33 27.46 37.68
CA SER A 623 11.72 26.31 36.99
C SER A 623 12.50 25.02 37.25
N LEU A 624 11.86 23.87 37.04
CA LEU A 624 12.54 22.57 37.17
C LEU A 624 13.77 22.46 36.22
N VAL A 625 13.76 23.15 35.08
CA VAL A 625 14.92 23.20 34.17
C VAL A 625 16.07 24.02 34.76
N GLU A 626 15.76 25.17 35.36
CA GLU A 626 16.75 26.03 35.99
C GLU A 626 17.38 25.36 37.21
N LEU A 627 16.55 24.72 38.06
CA LEU A 627 17.01 23.97 39.23
C LEU A 627 17.90 22.78 38.83
N ALA A 628 17.52 22.04 37.79
CA ALA A 628 18.36 20.94 37.28
C ALA A 628 19.70 21.46 36.72
N SER A 629 19.69 22.63 36.09
CA SER A 629 20.90 23.26 35.55
C SER A 629 21.83 23.78 36.66
N GLN A 630 21.29 24.21 37.80
CA GLN A 630 22.07 24.59 38.99
C GLN A 630 22.77 23.37 39.60
N VAL A 631 22.03 22.29 39.84
CA VAL A 631 22.58 21.02 40.35
C VAL A 631 23.71 20.51 39.46
N GLN A 632 23.53 20.55 38.13
CA GLN A 632 24.58 20.12 37.20
C GLN A 632 25.85 21.00 37.24
N LYS A 633 25.71 22.30 37.53
CA LYS A 633 26.87 23.18 37.68
C LYS A 633 27.59 22.90 38.99
N GLU A 634 26.85 22.68 40.08
CA GLU A 634 27.39 22.32 41.39
C GLU A 634 28.10 20.94 41.40
N GLU A 635 27.71 20.01 40.53
CA GLU A 635 28.41 18.71 40.35
C GLU A 635 29.69 18.81 39.50
N LEU A 636 29.89 19.91 38.76
CA LEU A 636 31.02 20.12 37.83
C LEU A 636 32.13 21.00 38.42
N ASP A 637 31.83 21.79 39.45
CA ASP A 637 32.77 22.57 40.27
C ASP A 637 33.23 21.74 41.50
#